data_AF-A0A819QK17-F1
#
_entry.id   AF-A0A819QK17-F1
#
_cell.length_a   1.000
_cell.length_b   1.000
_cell.length_c   1.000
_cell.angle_alpha   90.00
_cell.angle_beta   90.00
_cell.angle_gamma   90.00
#
_symmetry.space_group_name_H-M   'P 1'
#
loop_
_entity.id
_entity.type
_entity.pdbx_description
1 polymer ?
#
loop_
_entity_poly.entity_id
_entity_poly.type
_entity_poly.pdbx_seq_one_letter_code
_entity_poly.pdbx_strand_id
1 'polypeptide(L)'
;MKLESMQRRLYGRYKLIIDESDDESAVRLLFQTGIIDPNQTEVFRMSDFSDDINNELRNVEILSTIKLCMETGKTILMVNTGRIHGSLYDVFNQNFSIMATGDTRKIFSKVAIGSKTVDVVVNDNFQCIVHINRHEFDDIPAPFLSRFQKYSLSIVDFYRIQFQRLSSEEQNIMNNVENKMQTFIKHFGQQYLYGLNDNTLYSCLLLVIETDENRQCSISNIHQSYSQLNIKTKRFIEENPGNKQQCLLRFILSKLIQIASPESIIFKLPTFQDKFAQSLFKNYFQYQEHFNIENFVRELIQKHENQSSYPITTDTHTEINTIMTTKVIIYTRTSPYVVGINKASKYQLFNKQNNNTFDENINDLAVIENAAVLEEKFRVFENDRNKKVLIIVINGQKGQHRQHLPFVRQLVDKTEFIFHVPAQQLCNSVGSPSIFLHGWDFYFFDTCTPGSAFHLQRMLEIVSSPKNQLKEPSKNILCDLNVLFDDCLWDFCSRTQIFHPQLSQEIFSDENAYEFYRKETSITKRVECLKNILQRLTQIQEYIVNIYHEQLSRKKNSSQNSYNKIYQISKDILCGKRFLGLVDSLQLHIRTSFTNFVSNILKYLANDYGLETLSKLSTDQTNVGSILHLIDYTRFSLDDDSNDRFPSPTQGIFQLVTHNAFILQTPLYQLFHQRIKTHADDI
;
A
#
# COMPACT_ATOMS: atom_id res chain seq x y z
N MET A 1 12.22 -17.54 58.31
CA MET A 1 13.47 -18.17 57.84
C MET A 1 13.65 -17.87 56.36
N LYS A 2 14.83 -17.41 55.92
CA LYS A 2 15.15 -17.30 54.48
C LYS A 2 15.29 -18.72 53.92
N LEU A 3 14.79 -18.97 52.71
CA LEU A 3 14.98 -20.26 52.02
C LEU A 3 16.47 -20.62 51.95
N GLU A 4 16.84 -21.83 52.38
CA GLU A 4 18.19 -22.37 52.22
C GLU A 4 18.56 -22.49 50.73
N SER A 5 19.83 -22.31 50.41
CA SER A 5 20.36 -22.29 49.03
C SER A 5 20.04 -23.56 48.22
N MET A 6 19.84 -24.70 48.89
CA MET A 6 19.44 -25.97 48.27
C MET A 6 17.99 -25.98 47.78
N GLN A 7 17.06 -25.31 48.48
CA GLN A 7 15.66 -25.22 48.05
C GLN A 7 15.44 -24.14 46.98
N ARG A 8 16.29 -23.10 46.93
CA ARG A 8 16.31 -22.16 45.78
C ARG A 8 16.59 -22.84 44.44
N ARG A 9 17.29 -23.99 44.45
CA ARG A 9 17.52 -24.78 43.22
C ARG A 9 16.26 -25.45 42.68
N LEU A 10 15.21 -25.65 43.49
CA LEU A 10 13.97 -26.32 43.06
C LEU A 10 13.09 -25.44 42.16
N TYR A 11 13.11 -24.11 42.33
CA TYR A 11 12.19 -23.21 41.62
C TYR A 11 12.73 -22.63 40.31
N GLY A 12 14.03 -22.82 40.00
CA GLY A 12 14.71 -22.21 38.84
C GLY A 12 14.65 -20.68 38.86
N ARG A 13 15.43 -20.00 38.03
CA ARG A 13 15.25 -18.54 37.88
C ARG A 13 14.02 -18.26 37.03
N TYR A 14 13.44 -17.07 37.21
CA TYR A 14 12.48 -16.52 36.24
C TYR A 14 13.15 -16.26 34.89
N LYS A 15 12.35 -16.13 33.84
CA LYS A 15 12.83 -16.17 32.46
C LYS A 15 12.85 -14.75 31.89
N LEU A 16 13.88 -14.43 31.12
CA LEU A 16 13.99 -13.22 30.31
C LEU A 16 14.09 -13.65 28.85
N ILE A 17 13.09 -13.28 28.05
CA ILE A 17 13.07 -13.47 26.61
C ILE A 17 13.61 -12.20 25.96
N ILE A 18 14.64 -12.38 25.16
CA ILE A 18 15.22 -11.36 24.28
C ILE A 18 14.66 -11.65 22.90
N ASP A 19 13.80 -10.76 22.40
CA ASP A 19 13.15 -10.91 21.11
C ASP A 19 13.94 -10.23 20.00
N GLU A 20 14.38 -11.02 19.02
CA GLU A 20 15.15 -10.55 17.86
C GLU A 20 14.26 -10.00 16.73
N SER A 21 12.92 -10.06 16.85
CA SER A 21 11.98 -9.66 15.79
C SER A 21 11.53 -8.20 15.84
N ASP A 22 11.86 -7.47 16.91
CA ASP A 22 11.43 -6.08 17.22
C ASP A 22 9.91 -5.85 17.22
N ASP A 23 9.09 -6.89 17.07
CA ASP A 23 7.65 -6.76 16.86
C ASP A 23 6.80 -7.71 17.71
N GLU A 24 7.37 -8.29 18.77
CA GLU A 24 6.78 -9.31 19.65
C GLU A 24 6.47 -10.65 18.96
N SER A 25 7.07 -10.96 17.80
CA SER A 25 6.80 -12.25 17.14
C SER A 25 7.29 -13.43 17.96
N ALA A 26 8.38 -13.31 18.72
CA ALA A 26 8.83 -14.40 19.57
C ALA A 26 7.76 -14.74 20.64
N VAL A 27 7.14 -13.72 21.24
CA VAL A 27 6.04 -13.90 22.21
C VAL A 27 4.87 -14.63 21.57
N ARG A 28 4.41 -14.19 20.40
CA ARG A 28 3.27 -14.82 19.72
C ARG A 28 3.58 -16.26 19.30
N LEU A 29 4.81 -16.54 18.85
CA LEU A 29 5.25 -17.88 18.51
C LEU A 29 5.33 -18.82 19.72
N LEU A 30 5.68 -18.32 20.91
CA LEU A 30 5.66 -19.11 22.14
C LEU A 30 4.25 -19.59 22.51
N PHE A 31 3.23 -18.73 22.33
CA PHE A 31 1.83 -19.12 22.49
C PHE A 31 1.40 -20.10 21.40
N GLN A 32 1.69 -19.81 20.13
CA GLN A 32 1.29 -20.65 19.00
C GLN A 32 1.89 -22.06 19.07
N THR A 33 3.13 -22.19 19.53
CA THR A 33 3.81 -23.49 19.68
C THR A 33 3.38 -24.26 20.94
N GLY A 34 2.54 -23.66 21.79
CA GLY A 34 2.10 -24.23 23.05
C GLY A 34 3.23 -24.38 24.08
N ILE A 35 4.31 -23.59 23.94
CA ILE A 35 5.36 -23.48 24.96
C ILE A 35 4.81 -22.70 26.15
N ILE A 36 4.03 -21.65 25.87
CA ILE A 36 3.28 -20.90 26.86
C ILE A 36 1.80 -21.22 26.69
N ASP A 37 1.15 -21.65 27.77
CA ASP A 37 -0.29 -21.90 27.79
C ASP A 37 -1.04 -20.56 27.97
N PRO A 38 -1.89 -20.15 27.00
CA PRO A 38 -2.67 -18.92 27.09
C PRO A 38 -3.68 -18.93 28.25
N ASN A 39 -4.16 -20.10 28.70
CA ASN A 39 -5.15 -20.17 29.78
C ASN A 39 -4.51 -20.01 31.17
N GLN A 40 -3.22 -20.31 31.29
CA GLN A 40 -2.46 -20.22 32.54
C GLN A 40 -1.56 -18.98 32.61
N THR A 41 -1.53 -18.17 31.55
CA THR A 41 -0.62 -17.02 31.44
C THR A 41 -1.39 -15.72 31.30
N GLU A 42 -1.18 -14.82 32.25
CA GLU A 42 -1.66 -13.45 32.18
C GLU A 42 -0.59 -12.56 31.54
N VAL A 43 -0.95 -11.80 30.49
CA VAL A 43 0.01 -10.93 29.79
C VAL A 43 -0.19 -9.48 30.22
N PHE A 44 0.87 -8.88 30.77
CA PHE A 44 0.91 -7.47 31.15
C PHE A 44 1.73 -6.70 30.13
N ARG A 45 1.06 -5.77 29.43
CA ARG A 45 1.70 -4.81 28.51
C ARG A 45 1.44 -3.41 29.01
N MET A 46 2.47 -2.58 29.11
CA MET A 46 2.30 -1.15 29.41
C MET A 46 2.49 -0.33 28.15
N SER A 47 1.76 0.79 28.05
CA SER A 47 1.80 1.63 26.86
C SER A 47 2.88 2.71 26.94
N ASP A 48 3.50 3.01 25.80
CA ASP A 48 4.51 4.08 25.64
C ASP A 48 3.92 5.47 25.34
N PHE A 49 2.60 5.63 25.40
CA PHE A 49 1.99 6.96 25.29
C PHE A 49 2.43 7.89 26.43
N SER A 50 2.66 9.17 26.11
CA SER A 50 3.22 10.15 27.04
C SER A 50 2.42 10.30 28.33
N ASP A 51 1.09 10.27 28.24
CA ASP A 51 0.20 10.41 29.40
C ASP A 51 0.18 9.15 30.26
N ASP A 52 0.38 7.98 29.65
CA ASP A 52 0.43 6.71 30.37
C ASP A 52 1.73 6.52 31.13
N ILE A 53 2.84 7.10 30.65
CA ILE A 53 4.16 6.99 31.30
C ILE A 53 4.10 7.51 32.75
N ASN A 54 3.38 8.60 32.98
CA ASN A 54 3.27 9.27 34.28
C ASN A 54 2.06 8.83 35.11
N ASN A 55 1.27 7.86 34.64
CA ASN A 55 0.05 7.44 35.32
C ASN A 55 0.34 6.38 36.41
N GLU A 56 0.58 6.84 37.64
CA GLU A 56 0.83 5.95 38.78
C GLU A 56 -0.35 5.04 39.12
N LEU A 57 -1.59 5.48 38.88
CA LEU A 57 -2.78 4.67 39.17
C LEU A 57 -2.79 3.39 38.33
N ARG A 58 -2.46 3.50 37.03
CA ARG A 58 -2.36 2.34 36.14
C ARG A 58 -1.27 1.36 36.57
N ASN A 59 -0.15 1.87 37.09
CA ASN A 59 0.92 1.03 37.64
C ASN A 59 0.42 0.26 38.87
N VAL A 60 -0.32 0.92 39.76
CA VAL A 60 -0.92 0.32 40.96
C VAL A 60 -1.93 -0.77 40.60
N GLU A 61 -2.78 -0.53 39.59
CA GLU A 61 -3.75 -1.52 39.08
C GLU A 61 -3.04 -2.77 38.54
N ILE A 62 -2.03 -2.58 37.68
CA ILE A 62 -1.26 -3.69 37.11
C ILE A 62 -0.55 -4.50 38.20
N LEU A 63 0.08 -3.83 39.17
CA LEU A 63 0.74 -4.49 40.29
C LEU A 63 -0.24 -5.24 41.19
N SER A 64 -1.46 -4.73 41.36
CA SER A 64 -2.52 -5.40 42.12
C SER A 64 -2.99 -6.69 41.44
N THR A 65 -3.06 -6.68 40.10
CA THR A 65 -3.38 -7.89 39.33
C THR A 65 -2.22 -8.88 39.34
N ILE A 66 -0.97 -8.42 39.24
CA ILE A 66 0.23 -9.28 39.38
C ILE A 66 0.23 -9.97 40.75
N LYS A 67 -0.10 -9.23 41.83
CA LYS A 67 -0.27 -9.79 43.17
C LYS A 67 -1.27 -10.95 43.17
N LEU A 68 -2.43 -10.79 42.53
CA LEU A 68 -3.42 -11.86 42.42
C LEU A 68 -2.86 -13.06 41.65
N CYS A 69 -2.18 -12.85 40.53
CA CYS A 69 -1.53 -13.93 39.76
C CYS A 69 -0.49 -14.71 40.60
N MET A 70 0.29 -14.01 41.43
CA MET A 70 1.25 -14.62 42.37
C MET A 70 0.55 -15.51 43.38
N GLU A 71 -0.58 -15.05 43.93
CA GLU A 71 -1.37 -15.79 44.93
C GLU A 71 -2.06 -17.02 44.30
N THR A 72 -2.54 -16.91 43.06
CA THR A 72 -3.24 -17.99 42.36
C THR A 72 -2.32 -18.95 41.59
N GLY A 73 -1.04 -18.62 41.44
CA GLY A 73 -0.08 -19.44 40.69
C GLY A 73 -0.19 -19.34 39.17
N LYS A 74 -0.79 -18.26 38.65
CA LYS A 74 -0.79 -17.99 37.21
C LYS A 74 0.60 -17.54 36.76
N THR A 75 1.01 -17.95 35.55
CA THR A 75 2.21 -17.39 34.93
C THR A 75 1.95 -15.95 34.51
N ILE A 76 2.94 -15.08 34.67
CA ILE A 76 2.88 -13.70 34.15
C ILE A 76 3.90 -13.54 33.03
N LEU A 77 3.45 -12.95 31.92
CA LEU A 77 4.30 -12.48 30.84
C LEU A 77 4.30 -10.96 30.84
N MET A 78 5.47 -10.36 31.03
CA MET A 78 5.63 -8.93 31.21
C MET A 78 6.33 -8.32 29.98
N VAL A 79 5.59 -7.58 29.17
CA VAL A 79 6.04 -6.91 27.94
C VAL A 79 6.06 -5.40 28.16
N ASN A 80 7.19 -4.74 27.89
CA ASN A 80 7.35 -3.30 28.10
C ASN A 80 6.91 -2.83 29.51
N THR A 81 7.45 -3.47 30.54
CA THR A 81 7.05 -3.27 31.96
C THR A 81 8.14 -2.64 32.82
N GLY A 82 9.17 -2.04 32.21
CA GLY A 82 10.36 -1.52 32.90
C GLY A 82 10.03 -0.62 34.10
N ARG A 83 8.97 0.19 33.97
CA ARG A 83 8.48 1.12 35.00
C ARG A 83 8.11 0.46 36.33
N ILE A 84 7.64 -0.79 36.31
CA ILE A 84 7.21 -1.50 37.53
C ILE A 84 8.21 -2.55 38.01
N HIS A 85 9.36 -2.69 37.35
CA HIS A 85 10.37 -3.68 37.74
C HIS A 85 10.93 -3.42 39.14
N GLY A 86 11.06 -2.15 39.54
CA GLY A 86 11.49 -1.76 40.89
C GLY A 86 10.53 -2.26 41.98
N SER A 87 9.22 -2.25 41.71
CA SER A 87 8.20 -2.74 42.63
C SER A 87 8.25 -4.25 42.88
N LEU A 88 8.82 -5.00 41.93
CA LEU A 88 8.92 -6.46 41.95
C LEU A 88 10.34 -6.94 42.29
N TYR A 89 11.20 -6.05 42.80
CA TYR A 89 12.60 -6.34 43.02
C TYR A 89 12.84 -7.56 43.91
N ASP A 90 12.11 -7.69 45.03
CA ASP A 90 12.25 -8.86 45.92
C ASP A 90 11.74 -10.15 45.26
N VAL A 91 10.71 -10.06 44.42
CA VAL A 91 10.20 -11.19 43.63
C VAL A 91 11.26 -11.66 42.63
N PHE A 92 11.85 -10.74 41.84
CA PHE A 92 12.87 -11.09 40.85
C PHE A 92 14.16 -11.64 41.47
N ASN A 93 14.52 -11.18 42.67
CA ASN A 93 15.64 -11.76 43.44
C ASN A 93 15.31 -13.10 44.09
N GLN A 94 14.05 -13.56 44.02
CA GLN A 94 13.55 -14.70 44.76
C GLN A 94 13.86 -14.59 46.26
N ASN A 95 13.75 -13.36 46.78
CA ASN A 95 13.93 -13.06 48.19
C ASN A 95 12.65 -13.44 48.94
N PHE A 96 12.53 -14.73 49.19
CA PHE A 96 11.36 -15.32 49.82
C PHE A 96 11.54 -15.58 51.30
N SER A 97 10.46 -15.37 52.05
CA SER A 97 10.33 -15.76 53.45
C SER A 97 9.28 -16.86 53.58
N ILE A 98 9.57 -17.90 54.36
CA ILE A 98 8.61 -18.96 54.64
C ILE A 98 7.98 -18.67 55.99
N MET A 99 6.65 -18.65 56.03
CA MET A 99 5.87 -18.60 57.26
C MET A 99 5.01 -19.86 57.35
N ALA A 100 4.99 -20.48 58.53
CA ALA A 100 4.07 -21.56 58.84
C ALA A 100 2.73 -20.93 59.24
N THR A 101 1.68 -21.23 58.47
CA THR A 101 0.29 -20.83 58.78
C THR A 101 -0.50 -22.11 58.98
N GLY A 102 -0.67 -22.51 60.24
CA GLY A 102 -1.21 -23.83 60.60
C GLY A 102 -0.30 -24.96 60.12
N ASP A 103 -0.88 -25.99 59.50
CA ASP A 103 -0.15 -27.14 58.93
C ASP A 103 0.48 -26.86 57.55
N THR A 104 0.26 -25.67 56.98
CA THR A 104 0.74 -25.31 55.63
C THR A 104 1.84 -24.26 55.69
N ARG A 105 2.94 -24.52 54.98
CA ARG A 105 4.02 -23.55 54.77
C ARG A 105 3.68 -22.70 53.57
N LYS A 106 3.62 -21.38 53.76
CA LYS A 106 3.41 -20.43 52.66
C LYS A 106 4.70 -19.64 52.41
N ILE A 107 4.97 -19.40 51.14
CA ILE A 107 6.09 -18.60 50.67
C ILE A 107 5.59 -17.17 50.48
N PHE A 108 6.32 -16.19 50.99
CA PHE A 108 5.99 -14.78 50.89
C PHE A 108 7.13 -14.00 50.24
N SER A 109 6.79 -13.03 49.39
CA SER A 109 7.71 -12.04 48.85
C SER A 109 7.14 -10.63 49.03
N LYS A 110 8.02 -9.62 49.04
CA LYS A 110 7.61 -8.23 49.16
C LYS A 110 7.34 -7.63 47.79
N VAL A 111 6.22 -6.92 47.67
CA VAL A 111 5.87 -6.15 46.47
C VAL A 111 5.54 -4.71 46.90
N ALA A 112 6.13 -3.73 46.22
CA ALA A 112 5.80 -2.32 46.46
C ALA A 112 4.64 -1.90 45.55
N ILE A 113 3.50 -1.55 46.16
CA ILE A 113 2.29 -1.10 45.47
C ILE A 113 1.97 0.32 45.95
N GLY A 114 2.17 1.30 45.07
CA GLY A 114 2.12 2.72 45.44
C GLY A 114 3.16 3.05 46.51
N SER A 115 2.73 3.69 47.59
CA SER A 115 3.59 4.05 48.73
C SER A 115 3.79 2.94 49.77
N LYS A 116 3.21 1.75 49.57
CA LYS A 116 3.21 0.66 50.56
C LYS A 116 3.97 -0.56 50.04
N THR A 117 4.73 -1.20 50.90
CA THR A 117 5.27 -2.55 50.66
C THR A 117 4.37 -3.57 51.33
N VAL A 118 3.94 -4.57 50.57
CA VAL A 118 3.01 -5.61 51.01
C VAL A 118 3.68 -6.98 50.90
N ASP A 119 3.48 -7.83 51.90
CA ASP A 119 3.87 -9.23 51.84
C ASP A 119 2.82 -10.01 51.02
N VAL A 120 3.26 -10.61 49.91
CA VAL A 120 2.42 -11.32 48.95
C VAL A 120 2.76 -12.81 49.00
N VAL A 121 1.73 -13.66 49.09
CA VAL A 121 1.90 -15.11 49.00
C VAL A 121 2.31 -15.46 47.57
N VAL A 122 3.39 -16.23 47.43
CA VAL A 122 3.87 -16.75 46.15
C VAL A 122 3.49 -18.22 46.07
N ASN A 123 2.60 -18.54 45.14
CA ASN A 123 2.24 -19.92 44.84
C ASN A 123 3.42 -20.65 44.17
N ASP A 124 3.55 -21.95 44.44
CA ASP A 124 4.65 -22.76 43.90
C ASP A 124 4.66 -22.84 42.36
N ASN A 125 3.47 -22.77 41.74
CA ASN A 125 3.31 -22.82 40.28
C ASN A 125 3.53 -21.46 39.60
N PHE A 126 3.67 -20.38 40.38
CA PHE A 126 3.85 -19.05 39.82
C PHE A 126 5.17 -18.96 39.03
N GLN A 127 5.08 -18.52 37.78
CA GLN A 127 6.21 -18.23 36.92
C GLN A 127 6.14 -16.80 36.41
N CYS A 128 7.31 -16.18 36.27
CA CYS A 128 7.46 -14.87 35.66
C CYS A 128 8.34 -14.96 34.42
N ILE A 129 7.87 -14.36 33.34
CA ILE A 129 8.56 -14.24 32.07
C ILE A 129 8.60 -12.75 31.74
N VAL A 130 9.80 -12.19 31.61
CA VAL A 130 10.00 -10.81 31.16
C VAL A 130 10.40 -10.84 29.69
N HIS A 131 9.74 -10.04 28.87
CA HIS A 131 10.09 -9.83 27.46
C HIS A 131 10.80 -8.48 27.31
N ILE A 132 11.85 -8.47 26.51
CA ILE A 132 12.58 -7.27 26.09
C ILE A 132 12.96 -7.41 24.61
N ASN A 133 13.06 -6.29 23.91
CA ASN A 133 13.55 -6.29 22.54
C ASN A 133 15.09 -6.38 22.51
N ARG A 134 15.65 -6.92 21.43
CA ARG A 134 17.11 -7.06 21.30
C ARG A 134 17.85 -5.72 21.40
N HIS A 135 17.27 -4.65 20.85
CA HIS A 135 17.88 -3.32 20.85
C HIS A 135 17.89 -2.65 22.24
N GLU A 136 17.00 -3.04 23.15
CA GLU A 136 16.96 -2.54 24.54
C GLU A 136 17.95 -3.28 25.45
N PHE A 137 18.42 -4.46 25.03
CA PHE A 137 19.21 -5.35 25.88
C PHE A 137 20.47 -4.69 26.47
N ASP A 138 21.14 -3.86 25.67
CA ASP A 138 22.40 -3.23 26.05
C ASP A 138 22.21 -2.06 27.04
N ASP A 139 21.01 -1.46 27.07
CA ASP A 139 20.65 -0.38 28.00
C ASP A 139 20.21 -0.90 29.37
N ILE A 140 19.88 -2.19 29.47
CA ILE A 140 19.37 -2.79 30.71
C ILE A 140 20.52 -3.04 31.69
N PRO A 141 20.42 -2.58 32.96
CA PRO A 141 21.47 -2.78 33.94
C PRO A 141 21.84 -4.25 34.15
N ALA A 142 23.13 -4.56 34.11
CA ALA A 142 23.66 -5.91 34.36
C ALA A 142 23.12 -6.58 35.64
N PRO A 143 22.92 -5.87 36.78
CA PRO A 143 22.30 -6.46 37.95
C PRO A 143 20.89 -7.00 37.68
N PHE A 144 20.06 -6.28 36.92
CA PHE A 144 18.73 -6.75 36.55
C PHE A 144 18.83 -8.04 35.71
N LEU A 145 19.65 -8.01 34.66
CA LEU A 145 19.87 -9.17 33.79
C LEU A 145 20.36 -10.40 34.56
N SER A 146 21.16 -10.22 35.61
CA SER A 146 21.73 -11.34 36.40
C SER A 146 20.68 -12.15 37.19
N ARG A 147 19.45 -11.63 37.35
CA ARG A 147 18.36 -12.26 38.11
C ARG A 147 17.57 -13.29 37.32
N PHE A 148 17.64 -13.22 36.00
CA PHE A 148 16.86 -14.06 35.10
C PHE A 148 17.72 -15.10 34.39
N GLN A 149 17.07 -16.18 33.97
CA GLN A 149 17.59 -17.07 32.93
C GLN A 149 17.21 -16.50 31.57
N LYS A 150 18.20 -16.26 30.72
CA LYS A 150 18.04 -15.49 29.47
C LYS A 150 17.90 -16.43 28.28
N TYR A 151 16.97 -16.12 27.39
CA TYR A 151 16.75 -16.81 26.13
C TYR A 151 16.67 -15.76 25.04
N SER A 152 17.56 -15.81 24.05
CA SER A 152 17.39 -15.05 22.81
C SER A 152 16.62 -15.94 21.85
N LEU A 153 15.53 -15.38 21.30
CA LEU A 153 14.62 -16.09 20.40
C LEU A 153 14.39 -15.25 19.16
N SER A 154 14.66 -15.86 18.01
CA SER A 154 14.35 -15.33 16.69
C SER A 154 13.33 -16.21 15.97
N ILE A 155 12.67 -15.66 14.95
CA ILE A 155 11.79 -16.44 14.05
C ILE A 155 12.59 -17.57 13.38
N VAL A 156 13.88 -17.34 13.13
CA VAL A 156 14.79 -18.34 12.57
C VAL A 156 14.89 -19.56 13.49
N ASP A 157 15.01 -19.36 14.81
CA ASP A 157 15.10 -20.46 15.78
C ASP A 157 13.86 -21.35 15.74
N PHE A 158 12.67 -20.74 15.72
CA PHE A 158 11.41 -21.48 15.59
C PHE A 158 11.35 -22.27 14.28
N TYR A 159 11.73 -21.64 13.17
CA TYR A 159 11.80 -22.31 11.88
C TYR A 159 12.78 -23.48 11.90
N ARG A 160 13.99 -23.33 12.46
CA ARG A 160 14.98 -24.42 12.52
C ARG A 160 14.49 -25.60 13.35
N ILE A 161 13.82 -25.35 14.47
CA ILE A 161 13.25 -26.40 15.32
C ILE A 161 12.15 -27.16 14.57
N GLN A 162 11.23 -26.45 13.90
CA GLN A 162 10.16 -27.11 13.14
C GLN A 162 10.69 -27.83 11.89
N PHE A 163 11.66 -27.23 11.20
CA PHE A 163 12.33 -27.82 10.05
C PHE A 163 12.96 -29.16 10.39
N GLN A 164 13.64 -29.28 11.55
CA GLN A 164 14.26 -30.54 11.99
C GLN A 164 13.24 -31.65 12.25
N ARG A 165 11.97 -31.31 12.47
CA ARG A 165 10.87 -32.28 12.69
C ARG A 165 10.19 -32.73 11.40
N LEU A 166 10.50 -32.10 10.26
CA LEU A 166 10.01 -32.52 8.95
C LEU A 166 10.66 -33.83 8.50
N SER A 167 10.02 -34.54 7.58
CA SER A 167 10.61 -35.71 6.92
C SER A 167 11.82 -35.33 6.04
N SER A 168 12.74 -36.26 5.77
CA SER A 168 13.95 -35.99 4.97
C SER A 168 13.65 -35.46 3.56
N GLU A 169 12.56 -35.92 2.94
CA GLU A 169 12.13 -35.45 1.62
C GLU A 169 11.65 -33.99 1.67
N GLU A 170 10.86 -33.65 2.69
CA GLU A 170 10.36 -32.28 2.91
C GLU A 170 11.49 -31.32 3.28
N GLN A 171 12.46 -31.77 4.09
CA GLN A 171 13.66 -31.00 4.40
C GLN A 171 14.46 -30.65 3.14
N ASN A 172 14.60 -31.59 2.20
CA ASN A 172 15.27 -31.35 0.93
C ASN A 172 14.53 -30.33 0.06
N ILE A 173 13.20 -30.42 -0.01
CA ILE A 173 12.36 -29.45 -0.71
C ILE A 173 12.56 -28.06 -0.09
N MET A 174 12.44 -27.95 1.23
CA MET A 174 12.48 -26.69 1.95
C MET A 174 13.88 -26.04 1.89
N ASN A 175 14.95 -26.82 2.02
CA ASN A 175 16.33 -26.33 1.82
C ASN A 175 16.55 -25.75 0.42
N ASN A 176 16.01 -26.41 -0.62
CA ASN A 176 16.13 -25.91 -2.00
C ASN A 176 15.35 -24.61 -2.19
N VAL A 177 14.15 -24.52 -1.62
CA VAL A 177 13.35 -23.29 -1.62
C VAL A 177 14.09 -22.17 -0.87
N GLU A 178 14.56 -22.41 0.35
CA GLU A 178 15.33 -21.45 1.17
C GLU A 178 16.54 -20.91 0.39
N ASN A 179 17.38 -21.78 -0.16
CA ASN A 179 18.58 -21.40 -0.93
C ASN A 179 18.23 -20.54 -2.16
N LYS A 180 17.18 -20.90 -2.90
CA LYS A 180 16.72 -20.13 -4.06
C LYS A 180 16.17 -18.77 -3.65
N MET A 181 15.45 -18.68 -2.55
CA MET A 181 14.91 -17.41 -2.03
C MET A 181 16.01 -16.49 -1.51
N GLN A 182 16.99 -17.02 -0.78
CA GLN A 182 18.15 -16.24 -0.36
C GLN A 182 18.94 -15.71 -1.56
N THR A 183 19.13 -16.54 -2.60
CA THR A 183 19.77 -16.12 -3.85
C THR A 183 18.97 -15.02 -4.55
N PHE A 184 17.64 -15.15 -4.59
CA PHE A 184 16.75 -14.13 -5.14
C PHE A 184 16.85 -12.81 -4.37
N ILE A 185 16.74 -12.83 -3.04
CA ILE A 185 16.84 -11.63 -2.19
C ILE A 185 18.19 -10.96 -2.36
N LYS A 186 19.29 -11.72 -2.38
CA LYS A 186 20.64 -11.20 -2.57
C LYS A 186 20.82 -10.51 -3.93
N HIS A 187 20.26 -11.11 -4.99
CA HIS A 187 20.34 -10.54 -6.35
C HIS A 187 19.40 -9.34 -6.54
N PHE A 188 18.15 -9.46 -6.06
CA PHE A 188 17.15 -8.41 -6.13
C PHE A 188 17.58 -7.19 -5.30
N GLY A 189 18.14 -7.42 -4.11
CA GLY A 189 18.63 -6.41 -3.18
C GLY A 189 17.58 -6.05 -2.13
N GLN A 190 17.99 -6.09 -0.86
CA GLN A 190 17.12 -5.80 0.29
C GLN A 190 16.51 -4.39 0.23
N GLN A 191 17.26 -3.42 -0.27
CA GLN A 191 16.82 -2.02 -0.38
C GLN A 191 15.63 -1.80 -1.34
N TYR A 192 15.20 -2.83 -2.08
CA TYR A 192 14.08 -2.74 -3.00
C TYR A 192 12.81 -3.44 -2.47
N LEU A 193 12.89 -4.04 -1.28
CA LEU A 193 11.81 -4.77 -0.61
C LEU A 193 11.50 -4.10 0.73
N TYR A 194 10.32 -3.50 0.85
CA TYR A 194 9.96 -2.67 2.00
C TYR A 194 9.67 -3.53 3.24
N GLY A 195 10.29 -3.17 4.37
CA GLY A 195 10.17 -3.93 5.61
C GLY A 195 10.90 -5.27 5.59
N LEU A 196 11.70 -5.58 4.56
CA LEU A 196 12.50 -6.80 4.53
C LEU A 196 13.58 -6.78 5.61
N ASN A 197 13.54 -7.74 6.52
CA ASN A 197 14.63 -8.00 7.46
C ASN A 197 15.03 -9.49 7.42
N ASP A 198 15.99 -9.84 8.27
CA ASP A 198 16.51 -11.21 8.36
C ASP A 198 15.41 -12.22 8.71
N ASN A 199 14.37 -11.80 9.43
CA ASN A 199 13.25 -12.64 9.84
C ASN A 199 12.14 -12.78 8.77
N THR A 200 12.03 -11.87 7.79
CA THR A 200 10.94 -11.87 6.80
C THR A 200 10.88 -13.18 6.01
N LEU A 201 12.00 -13.66 5.46
CA LEU A 201 12.03 -14.91 4.70
C LEU A 201 11.60 -16.09 5.58
N TYR A 202 12.13 -16.17 6.79
CA TYR A 202 11.83 -17.26 7.72
C TYR A 202 10.39 -17.21 8.22
N SER A 203 9.78 -16.03 8.31
CA SER A 203 8.35 -15.89 8.57
C SER A 203 7.49 -16.52 7.48
N CYS A 204 7.86 -16.34 6.20
CA CYS A 204 7.20 -16.98 5.07
C CYS A 204 7.41 -18.49 5.03
N LEU A 205 8.63 -18.96 5.34
CA LEU A 205 8.93 -20.39 5.37
C LEU A 205 8.17 -21.09 6.50
N LEU A 206 8.12 -20.46 7.68
CA LEU A 206 7.41 -20.95 8.84
C LEU A 206 5.89 -21.02 8.60
N LEU A 207 5.33 -20.05 7.86
CA LEU A 207 3.91 -20.02 7.50
C LEU A 207 3.45 -21.29 6.74
N VAL A 208 4.37 -21.96 6.05
CA VAL A 208 4.08 -23.16 5.22
C VAL A 208 4.35 -24.47 5.99
N ILE A 209 4.77 -24.38 7.25
CA ILE A 209 4.93 -25.56 8.11
C ILE A 209 3.71 -25.65 9.03
N GLU A 210 2.98 -26.76 8.90
CA GLU A 210 1.89 -27.11 9.81
C GLU A 210 2.42 -28.01 10.92
N THR A 211 1.95 -27.77 12.14
CA THR A 211 2.24 -28.62 13.31
C THR A 211 0.93 -29.24 13.77
N ASP A 212 0.90 -30.57 13.85
CA ASP A 212 -0.29 -31.30 14.33
C ASP A 212 -0.38 -31.30 15.88
N GLU A 213 -1.48 -31.85 16.41
CA GLU A 213 -1.68 -31.99 17.86
C GLU A 213 -0.59 -32.83 18.54
N ASN A 214 0.03 -33.76 17.79
CA ASN A 214 1.13 -34.60 18.26
C ASN A 214 2.51 -33.92 18.12
N ARG A 215 2.56 -32.63 17.74
CA ARG A 215 3.78 -31.85 17.49
C ARG A 215 4.66 -32.38 16.35
N GLN A 216 4.12 -33.21 15.47
CA GLN A 216 4.71 -33.57 14.19
C GLN A 216 4.54 -32.41 13.20
N CYS A 217 5.57 -32.17 12.40
CA CYS A 217 5.58 -31.10 11.42
C CYS A 217 5.44 -31.68 10.02
N SER A 218 4.66 -31.02 9.17
CA SER A 218 4.56 -31.33 7.74
C SER A 218 4.45 -30.05 6.92
N ILE A 219 4.79 -30.11 5.64
CA ILE A 219 4.60 -28.96 4.76
C ILE A 219 3.11 -28.86 4.39
N SER A 220 2.50 -27.73 4.74
CA SER A 220 1.08 -27.41 4.50
C SER A 220 0.68 -27.60 3.05
N ASN A 221 -0.61 -27.86 2.83
CA ASN A 221 -1.14 -27.72 1.48
C ASN A 221 -1.19 -26.23 1.15
N ILE A 222 -0.56 -25.82 0.05
CA ILE A 222 -0.54 -24.40 -0.37
C ILE A 222 -1.96 -23.85 -0.54
N HIS A 223 -2.91 -24.73 -0.89
CA HIS A 223 -4.33 -24.35 -0.96
C HIS A 223 -4.88 -23.81 0.36
N GLN A 224 -4.40 -24.32 1.51
CA GLN A 224 -4.80 -23.84 2.83
C GLN A 224 -4.11 -22.52 3.19
N SER A 225 -2.99 -22.17 2.55
CA SER A 225 -2.25 -20.93 2.80
C SER A 225 -2.77 -19.73 2.00
N TYR A 226 -3.73 -19.91 1.10
CA TYR A 226 -4.34 -18.77 0.39
C TYR A 226 -5.26 -17.98 1.29
N SER A 227 -5.10 -16.67 1.20
CA SER A 227 -5.98 -15.70 1.79
C SER A 227 -6.94 -15.09 0.78
N GLN A 228 -7.93 -14.33 1.27
CA GLN A 228 -8.85 -13.59 0.42
C GLN A 228 -8.17 -12.66 -0.59
N LEU A 229 -7.05 -12.06 -0.21
CA LEU A 229 -6.31 -11.10 -1.04
C LEU A 229 -5.44 -11.76 -2.11
N ASN A 230 -4.90 -12.95 -1.84
CA ASN A 230 -3.92 -13.58 -2.73
C ASN A 230 -4.55 -14.67 -3.61
N ILE A 231 -5.85 -14.94 -3.53
CA ILE A 231 -6.53 -15.96 -4.34
C ILE A 231 -6.36 -15.74 -5.85
N LYS A 232 -6.26 -14.48 -6.30
CA LYS A 232 -5.99 -14.16 -7.71
C LYS A 232 -4.62 -14.67 -8.19
N THR A 233 -3.65 -14.76 -7.27
CA THR A 233 -2.30 -15.26 -7.56
C THR A 233 -2.24 -16.79 -7.68
N LYS A 234 -3.34 -17.50 -7.38
CA LYS A 234 -3.45 -18.96 -7.51
C LYS A 234 -2.98 -19.45 -8.88
N ARG A 235 -3.40 -18.78 -9.96
CA ARG A 235 -2.99 -19.14 -11.34
C ARG A 235 -1.48 -19.09 -11.56
N PHE A 236 -0.79 -18.16 -10.89
CA PHE A 236 0.66 -18.05 -10.95
C PHE A 236 1.35 -19.12 -10.09
N ILE A 237 0.83 -19.37 -8.89
CA ILE A 237 1.43 -20.29 -7.93
C ILE A 237 1.28 -21.75 -8.38
N GLU A 238 0.10 -22.11 -8.88
CA GLU A 238 -0.26 -23.46 -9.32
C GLU A 238 -0.12 -23.65 -10.83
N GLU A 239 0.85 -22.97 -11.48
CA GLU A 239 1.12 -23.19 -12.90
C GLU A 239 1.52 -24.66 -13.19
N ASN A 240 2.21 -25.30 -12.23
CA ASN A 240 2.58 -26.73 -12.27
C ASN A 240 2.20 -27.42 -10.94
N PRO A 241 0.90 -27.76 -10.72
CA PRO A 241 0.40 -28.19 -9.41
C PRO A 241 1.00 -29.53 -8.93
N GLY A 242 1.49 -30.37 -9.86
CA GLY A 242 2.17 -31.63 -9.52
C GLY A 242 3.56 -31.46 -8.90
N ASN A 243 4.15 -30.25 -8.96
CA ASN A 243 5.47 -29.98 -8.39
C ASN A 243 5.35 -29.11 -7.13
N LYS A 244 5.27 -29.77 -5.97
CA LYS A 244 5.15 -29.11 -4.65
C LYS A 244 6.24 -28.06 -4.44
N GLN A 245 7.50 -28.39 -4.77
CA GLN A 245 8.63 -27.47 -4.61
C GLN A 245 8.46 -26.19 -5.45
N GLN A 246 8.02 -26.30 -6.71
CA GLN A 246 7.81 -25.13 -7.57
C GLN A 246 6.66 -24.25 -7.07
N CYS A 247 5.58 -24.86 -6.59
CA CYS A 247 4.44 -24.13 -6.05
C CYS A 247 4.85 -23.36 -4.78
N LEU A 248 5.62 -23.98 -3.87
CA LEU A 248 6.16 -23.33 -2.66
C LEU A 248 7.04 -22.13 -3.02
N LEU A 249 7.94 -22.33 -3.98
CA LEU A 249 8.83 -21.28 -4.46
C LEU A 249 8.04 -20.09 -5.01
N ARG A 250 7.00 -20.35 -5.81
CA ARG A 250 6.14 -19.30 -6.38
C ARG A 250 5.30 -18.60 -5.32
N PHE A 251 4.80 -19.34 -4.32
CA PHE A 251 4.06 -18.77 -3.20
C PHE A 251 4.92 -17.76 -2.40
N ILE A 252 6.12 -18.17 -1.99
CA ILE A 252 7.02 -17.31 -1.21
C ILE A 252 7.49 -16.12 -2.06
N LEU A 253 7.81 -16.32 -3.34
CA LEU A 253 8.13 -15.20 -4.23
C LEU A 253 6.97 -14.24 -4.39
N SER A 254 5.73 -14.73 -4.50
CA SER A 254 4.53 -13.89 -4.55
C SER A 254 4.48 -12.98 -3.32
N LYS A 255 4.74 -13.51 -2.11
CA LYS A 255 4.82 -12.73 -0.87
C LYS A 255 5.99 -11.72 -0.86
N LEU A 256 7.17 -12.12 -1.31
CA LEU A 256 8.33 -11.23 -1.35
C LEU A 256 8.14 -10.06 -2.32
N ILE A 257 7.56 -10.29 -3.50
CA ILE A 257 7.33 -9.19 -4.45
C ILE A 257 6.18 -8.28 -4.02
N GLN A 258 5.25 -8.73 -3.15
CA GLN A 258 4.17 -7.87 -2.64
C GLN A 258 4.68 -6.63 -1.92
N ILE A 259 5.86 -6.72 -1.30
CA ILE A 259 6.49 -5.61 -0.58
C ILE A 259 7.49 -4.84 -1.47
N ALA A 260 7.59 -5.17 -2.76
CA ALA A 260 8.44 -4.45 -3.70
C ALA A 260 7.70 -3.24 -4.27
N SER A 261 8.45 -2.17 -4.56
CA SER A 261 7.92 -1.04 -5.33
C SER A 261 7.90 -1.33 -6.84
N PRO A 262 6.98 -0.74 -7.61
CA PRO A 262 6.80 -1.10 -9.02
C PRO A 262 8.01 -0.73 -9.88
N GLU A 263 8.69 0.39 -9.59
CA GLU A 263 9.93 0.73 -10.30
C GLU A 263 11.08 -0.23 -9.99
N SER A 264 11.11 -0.82 -8.79
CA SER A 264 12.08 -1.87 -8.44
C SER A 264 11.85 -3.13 -9.26
N ILE A 265 10.58 -3.52 -9.42
CA ILE A 265 10.21 -4.66 -10.26
C ILE A 265 10.61 -4.43 -11.71
N ILE A 266 10.30 -3.26 -12.27
CA ILE A 266 10.66 -2.92 -13.66
C ILE A 266 12.17 -2.87 -13.87
N PHE A 267 12.92 -2.34 -12.90
CA PHE A 267 14.37 -2.17 -13.04
C PHE A 267 15.17 -3.45 -12.78
N LYS A 268 14.79 -4.23 -11.76
CA LYS A 268 15.59 -5.37 -11.27
C LYS A 268 15.15 -6.71 -11.84
N LEU A 269 13.86 -6.93 -12.05
CA LEU A 269 13.36 -8.24 -12.48
C LEU A 269 13.88 -8.68 -13.87
N PRO A 270 14.06 -7.79 -14.87
CA PRO A 270 14.66 -8.17 -16.15
C PRO A 270 16.11 -8.66 -16.08
N THR A 271 16.79 -8.47 -14.95
CA THR A 271 18.15 -9.00 -14.73
C THR A 271 18.15 -10.49 -14.33
N PHE A 272 16.98 -11.08 -14.11
CA PHE A 272 16.79 -12.51 -13.86
C PHE A 272 16.44 -13.26 -15.15
N GLN A 273 16.50 -14.60 -15.11
CA GLN A 273 16.18 -15.48 -16.25
C GLN A 273 14.85 -15.11 -16.94
N ASP A 274 14.90 -14.93 -18.26
CA ASP A 274 13.85 -14.25 -19.05
C ASP A 274 12.43 -14.81 -18.86
N LYS A 275 12.25 -16.14 -18.92
CA LYS A 275 10.91 -16.75 -18.83
C LYS A 275 10.28 -16.62 -17.44
N PHE A 276 11.08 -16.78 -16.39
CA PHE A 276 10.60 -16.74 -15.02
C PHE A 276 10.32 -15.30 -14.57
N ALA A 277 11.20 -14.37 -14.96
CA ALA A 277 11.00 -12.94 -14.75
C ALA A 277 9.68 -12.44 -15.36
N GLN A 278 9.34 -12.85 -16.58
CA GLN A 278 8.07 -12.48 -17.21
C GLN A 278 6.84 -12.98 -16.43
N SER A 279 6.89 -14.21 -15.91
CA SER A 279 5.80 -14.77 -15.10
C SER A 279 5.58 -14.00 -13.79
N LEU A 280 6.67 -13.61 -13.12
CA LEU A 280 6.64 -12.79 -11.91
C LEU A 280 6.14 -11.37 -12.19
N PHE A 281 6.57 -10.78 -13.31
CA PHE A 281 6.11 -9.47 -13.76
C PHE A 281 4.59 -9.46 -13.97
N LYS A 282 4.08 -10.52 -14.63
CA LYS A 282 2.65 -10.72 -14.81
C LYS A 282 1.92 -10.87 -13.47
N ASN A 283 2.49 -11.62 -12.53
CA ASN A 283 1.91 -11.78 -11.20
C ASN A 283 1.77 -10.44 -10.46
N TYR A 284 2.83 -9.65 -10.42
CA TYR A 284 2.84 -8.36 -9.73
C TYR A 284 1.86 -7.35 -10.33
N PHE A 285 1.86 -7.15 -11.66
CA PHE A 285 1.07 -6.09 -12.28
C PHE A 285 -0.35 -6.49 -12.69
N GLN A 286 -0.66 -7.78 -12.83
CA GLN A 286 -2.00 -8.23 -13.24
C GLN A 286 -2.78 -8.95 -12.15
N TYR A 287 -2.12 -9.68 -11.25
CA TYR A 287 -2.81 -10.50 -10.24
C TYR A 287 -2.78 -9.89 -8.85
N GLN A 288 -1.70 -9.21 -8.47
CA GLN A 288 -1.60 -8.47 -7.21
C GLN A 288 -2.17 -7.06 -7.34
N GLU A 289 -2.69 -6.51 -6.24
CA GLU A 289 -3.27 -5.16 -6.20
C GLU A 289 -2.30 -4.21 -5.48
N HIS A 290 -1.65 -3.32 -6.25
CA HIS A 290 -0.61 -2.39 -5.78
C HIS A 290 -0.91 -0.93 -6.08
N PHE A 291 -2.01 -0.65 -6.77
CA PHE A 291 -2.24 0.66 -7.37
C PHE A 291 -3.62 1.23 -7.07
N ASN A 292 -4.59 0.41 -6.67
CA ASN A 292 -5.92 0.88 -6.31
C ASN A 292 -6.30 0.39 -4.89
N ILE A 293 -6.12 1.28 -3.92
CA ILE A 293 -6.47 0.98 -2.53
C ILE A 293 -7.99 0.80 -2.33
N GLU A 294 -8.84 1.41 -3.18
CA GLU A 294 -10.29 1.22 -3.10
C GLU A 294 -10.68 -0.21 -3.49
N ASN A 295 -10.13 -0.72 -4.60
CA ASN A 295 -10.33 -2.12 -5.00
C ASN A 295 -9.80 -3.07 -3.92
N PHE A 296 -8.63 -2.78 -3.37
CA PHE A 296 -8.03 -3.57 -2.30
C PHE A 296 -8.93 -3.64 -1.04
N VAL A 297 -9.42 -2.50 -0.57
CA VAL A 297 -10.36 -2.42 0.57
C VAL A 297 -11.68 -3.12 0.25
N ARG A 298 -12.19 -2.98 -0.97
CA ARG A 298 -13.41 -3.66 -1.41
C ARG A 298 -13.23 -5.18 -1.40
N GLU A 299 -12.07 -5.68 -1.81
CA GLU A 299 -11.75 -7.11 -1.77
C GLU A 299 -11.64 -7.67 -0.35
N LEU A 300 -11.15 -6.86 0.60
CA LEU A 300 -11.22 -7.18 2.02
C LEU A 300 -12.68 -7.31 2.50
N ILE A 301 -13.56 -6.39 2.09
CA ILE A 301 -14.95 -6.34 2.57
C ILE A 301 -15.86 -7.39 1.90
N GLN A 302 -15.73 -7.61 0.59
CA GLN A 302 -16.69 -8.41 -0.20
C GLN A 302 -16.78 -9.89 0.20
N LYS A 303 -15.74 -10.45 0.81
CA LYS A 303 -15.78 -11.85 1.29
C LYS A 303 -16.48 -12.03 2.63
N HIS A 304 -16.69 -10.94 3.39
CA HIS A 304 -17.44 -10.95 4.65
C HIS A 304 -18.96 -11.12 4.44
N GLU A 305 -19.50 -10.67 3.30
CA GLU A 305 -20.95 -10.72 3.00
C GLU A 305 -21.40 -12.11 2.51
N ASN A 306 -20.52 -12.84 1.82
CA ASN A 306 -20.84 -14.15 1.26
C ASN A 306 -20.87 -15.28 2.32
N GLN A 307 -20.26 -15.08 3.49
CA GLN A 307 -20.33 -16.07 4.58
C GLN A 307 -21.53 -15.86 5.52
N SER A 308 -22.17 -14.69 5.52
CA SER A 308 -23.28 -14.37 6.43
C SER A 308 -24.67 -14.72 5.88
N SER A 309 -24.77 -15.20 4.64
CA SER A 309 -26.06 -15.27 3.91
C SER A 309 -26.55 -16.67 3.52
N TYR A 310 -25.78 -17.75 3.69
CA TYR A 310 -26.25 -19.11 3.35
C TYR A 310 -25.76 -20.18 4.32
N PRO A 311 -26.65 -21.01 4.90
CA PRO A 311 -26.24 -22.24 5.56
C PRO A 311 -25.69 -23.20 4.51
N ILE A 312 -24.59 -23.87 4.87
CA ILE A 312 -23.87 -24.86 4.09
C ILE A 312 -24.85 -25.91 3.55
N THR A 313 -25.18 -25.83 2.27
CA THR A 313 -25.72 -26.97 1.51
C THR A 313 -24.62 -27.48 0.60
N THR A 314 -24.23 -28.71 0.88
CA THR A 314 -23.44 -29.59 0.02
C THR A 314 -23.97 -29.55 -1.40
N ASP A 315 -23.16 -29.11 -2.37
CA ASP A 315 -22.81 -29.92 -3.54
C ASP A 315 -21.84 -29.20 -4.51
N THR A 316 -20.71 -29.89 -4.76
CA THR A 316 -19.88 -29.86 -5.97
C THR A 316 -19.21 -28.55 -6.42
N HIS A 317 -18.00 -28.29 -5.88
CA HIS A 317 -16.72 -28.11 -6.59
C HIS A 317 -15.69 -27.46 -5.64
N THR A 318 -14.86 -28.28 -4.98
CA THR A 318 -13.66 -27.91 -4.19
C THR A 318 -13.62 -26.45 -3.73
N GLU A 319 -14.42 -26.12 -2.72
CA GLU A 319 -14.33 -24.83 -2.06
C GLU A 319 -12.98 -24.74 -1.35
N ILE A 320 -12.11 -23.84 -1.82
CA ILE A 320 -10.88 -23.52 -1.11
C ILE A 320 -11.30 -22.82 0.17
N ASN A 321 -11.07 -23.46 1.32
CA ASN A 321 -11.13 -22.81 2.63
C ASN A 321 -10.09 -21.69 2.65
N THR A 322 -10.45 -20.49 2.20
CA THR A 322 -9.54 -19.34 2.22
C THR A 322 -9.42 -18.79 3.62
N ILE A 323 -8.19 -18.59 4.07
CA ILE A 323 -7.89 -17.90 5.32
C ILE A 323 -8.38 -16.44 5.17
N MET A 324 -9.14 -15.96 6.15
CA MET A 324 -9.46 -14.55 6.23
C MET A 324 -8.18 -13.79 6.58
N THR A 325 -7.72 -12.91 5.67
CA THR A 325 -6.67 -11.96 6.05
C THR A 325 -7.30 -10.97 7.01
N THR A 326 -6.93 -11.05 8.28
CA THR A 326 -7.46 -10.16 9.31
C THR A 326 -6.62 -8.89 9.44
N LYS A 327 -5.33 -8.91 9.09
CA LYS A 327 -4.45 -7.77 9.39
C LYS A 327 -3.55 -7.46 8.21
N VAL A 328 -3.53 -6.20 7.78
CA VAL A 328 -2.72 -5.76 6.65
C VAL A 328 -1.88 -4.55 7.04
N ILE A 329 -0.60 -4.56 6.69
CA ILE A 329 0.25 -3.36 6.65
C ILE A 329 0.48 -2.96 5.20
N ILE A 330 0.19 -1.70 4.91
CA ILE A 330 0.41 -1.05 3.63
C ILE A 330 1.56 -0.04 3.77
N TYR A 331 2.64 -0.30 3.05
CA TYR A 331 3.72 0.66 2.83
C TYR A 331 3.38 1.54 1.66
N THR A 332 3.52 2.86 1.79
CA THR A 332 3.26 3.78 0.69
C THR A 332 4.36 4.81 0.53
N ARG A 333 4.56 5.33 -0.67
CA ARG A 333 5.50 6.45 -0.89
C ARG A 333 4.89 7.81 -0.58
N THR A 334 3.57 7.90 -0.72
CA THR A 334 2.82 9.16 -0.69
C THR A 334 2.52 9.64 0.72
N SER A 335 1.78 10.75 0.80
CA SER A 335 1.27 11.37 2.02
C SER A 335 0.67 10.35 3.01
N PRO A 336 0.75 10.58 4.33
CA PRO A 336 0.00 9.81 5.34
C PRO A 336 -1.51 9.75 5.06
N TYR A 337 -2.06 10.70 4.31
CA TYR A 337 -3.48 10.74 3.97
C TYR A 337 -3.84 9.70 2.89
N VAL A 338 -4.83 8.85 3.17
CA VAL A 338 -5.45 7.96 2.19
C VAL A 338 -6.41 8.79 1.31
N VAL A 339 -5.86 9.49 0.31
CA VAL A 339 -6.60 10.47 -0.52
C VAL A 339 -7.56 9.82 -1.54
N GLY A 340 -7.37 8.55 -1.89
CA GLY A 340 -8.11 7.92 -3.00
C GLY A 340 -9.33 7.09 -2.67
N ILE A 341 -9.87 7.16 -1.45
CA ILE A 341 -11.23 6.69 -1.20
C ILE A 341 -12.16 7.88 -1.50
N ASN A 342 -12.76 7.91 -2.70
CA ASN A 342 -13.68 8.99 -3.10
C ASN A 342 -14.85 9.09 -2.11
N LYS A 343 -15.41 10.29 -1.87
CA LYS A 343 -16.61 10.47 -1.04
C LYS A 343 -17.72 9.50 -1.43
N ALA A 344 -18.02 9.30 -2.72
CA ALA A 344 -19.01 8.33 -3.20
C ALA A 344 -18.70 6.87 -2.84
N SER A 345 -17.43 6.47 -2.93
CA SER A 345 -16.94 5.15 -2.50
C SER A 345 -16.96 5.01 -0.98
N LYS A 346 -16.67 6.08 -0.23
CA LYS A 346 -16.87 6.17 1.23
C LYS A 346 -18.35 5.98 1.59
N TYR A 347 -19.27 6.57 0.82
CA TYR A 347 -20.71 6.38 0.97
C TYR A 347 -21.13 4.93 0.65
N GLN A 348 -20.58 4.27 -0.35
CA GLN A 348 -20.99 2.91 -0.74
C GLN A 348 -20.34 1.78 0.09
N LEU A 349 -19.06 1.93 0.47
CA LEU A 349 -18.32 0.92 1.26
C LEU A 349 -18.72 0.92 2.75
N PHE A 350 -19.29 2.03 3.27
CA PHE A 350 -19.61 2.24 4.69
C PHE A 350 -21.06 2.75 4.92
N ASN A 351 -22.02 2.25 4.13
CA ASN A 351 -23.30 2.92 3.80
C ASN A 351 -24.26 3.35 4.95
N LYS A 352 -25.08 4.37 4.62
CA LYS A 352 -25.98 5.24 5.42
C LYS A 352 -27.05 4.56 6.30
N GLN A 353 -27.25 5.09 7.52
CA GLN A 353 -28.54 5.67 7.99
C GLN A 353 -28.30 6.69 9.13
N ASN A 354 -28.04 7.95 8.78
CA ASN A 354 -28.62 9.15 9.40
C ASN A 354 -27.80 10.39 9.04
N ASN A 355 -28.53 11.47 8.70
CA ASN A 355 -27.95 12.79 8.59
C ASN A 355 -27.47 13.22 9.99
N ASN A 356 -26.23 13.73 10.01
CA ASN A 356 -25.46 14.26 11.14
C ASN A 356 -24.45 13.24 11.72
N THR A 357 -23.19 13.70 11.75
CA THR A 357 -21.94 13.07 12.22
C THR A 357 -21.40 11.89 11.41
N PHE A 358 -20.63 12.21 10.37
CA PHE A 358 -19.58 11.35 9.82
C PHE A 358 -18.44 11.26 10.83
N ASP A 359 -18.23 10.10 11.47
CA ASP A 359 -16.94 9.83 12.13
C ASP A 359 -16.05 9.03 11.17
N GLU A 360 -15.11 9.75 10.56
CA GLU A 360 -13.91 9.15 9.99
C GLU A 360 -13.21 8.34 11.08
N ASN A 361 -13.29 7.00 11.08
CA ASN A 361 -12.41 6.20 11.96
C ASN A 361 -11.00 6.08 11.34
N ILE A 362 -10.55 7.12 10.62
CA ILE A 362 -9.12 7.32 10.32
C ILE A 362 -8.53 7.83 11.63
N ASN A 363 -8.14 6.91 12.49
CA ASN A 363 -7.39 7.28 13.68
C ASN A 363 -5.98 7.62 13.24
N ASP A 364 -5.70 8.91 13.08
CA ASP A 364 -4.31 9.39 13.06
C ASP A 364 -3.72 9.10 14.43
N LEU A 365 -2.78 8.16 14.47
CA LEU A 365 -2.08 7.79 15.70
C LEU A 365 -1.37 9.01 16.32
N ALA A 366 -1.13 10.07 15.54
CA ALA A 366 -0.53 11.30 16.00
C ALA A 366 -1.41 12.13 16.95
N VAL A 367 -2.71 11.87 17.00
CA VAL A 367 -3.67 12.60 17.84
C VAL A 367 -3.96 11.84 19.14
N ILE A 368 -3.48 10.60 19.27
CA ILE A 368 -3.78 9.74 20.41
C ILE A 368 -2.68 9.92 21.46
N GLU A 369 -3.04 10.51 22.59
CA GLU A 369 -2.11 10.87 23.67
C GLU A 369 -2.04 9.82 24.79
N ASN A 370 -2.98 8.86 24.84
CA ASN A 370 -3.01 7.76 25.79
C ASN A 370 -3.67 6.48 25.23
N ALA A 371 -3.33 5.34 25.82
CA ALA A 371 -3.85 4.05 25.41
C ALA A 371 -5.31 3.83 25.80
N ALA A 372 -5.82 4.50 26.85
CA ALA A 372 -7.22 4.36 27.24
C ALA A 372 -8.17 4.88 26.13
N VAL A 373 -7.84 6.03 25.52
CA VAL A 373 -8.55 6.60 24.37
C VAL A 373 -8.47 5.67 23.17
N LEU A 374 -7.29 5.06 22.94
CA LEU A 374 -7.14 4.08 21.86
C LEU A 374 -8.03 2.85 22.10
N GLU A 375 -7.93 2.23 23.28
CA GLU A 375 -8.72 1.07 23.69
C GLU A 375 -10.23 1.36 23.60
N GLU A 376 -10.68 2.55 24.01
CA GLU A 376 -12.07 2.98 23.90
C GLU A 376 -12.50 3.07 22.44
N LYS A 377 -11.71 3.71 21.57
CA LYS A 377 -11.99 3.76 20.12
C LYS A 377 -12.09 2.37 19.49
N PHE A 378 -11.24 1.44 19.91
CA PHE A 378 -11.32 0.04 19.49
C PHE A 378 -12.59 -0.64 20.00
N ARG A 379 -12.95 -0.46 21.28
CA ARG A 379 -14.21 -1.00 21.84
C ARG A 379 -15.45 -0.46 21.14
N VAL A 380 -15.46 0.84 20.82
CA VAL A 380 -16.54 1.48 20.06
C VAL A 380 -16.65 0.88 18.67
N PHE A 381 -15.52 0.56 18.02
CA PHE A 381 -15.50 -0.13 16.74
C PHE A 381 -15.99 -1.59 16.86
N GLU A 382 -15.47 -2.36 17.81
CA GLU A 382 -15.87 -3.77 18.04
C GLU A 382 -17.37 -3.93 18.34
N ASN A 383 -17.97 -2.96 19.02
CA ASN A 383 -19.39 -2.97 19.36
C ASN A 383 -20.30 -2.55 18.18
N ASP A 384 -19.76 -1.91 17.14
CA ASP A 384 -20.53 -1.43 16.00
C ASP A 384 -20.56 -2.47 14.87
N ARG A 385 -21.67 -3.21 14.77
CA ARG A 385 -21.87 -4.24 13.74
C ARG A 385 -21.91 -3.69 12.31
N ASN A 386 -22.07 -2.38 12.13
CA ASN A 386 -22.09 -1.77 10.80
C ASN A 386 -20.68 -1.45 10.29
N LYS A 387 -19.67 -1.47 11.17
CA LYS A 387 -18.27 -1.20 10.81
C LYS A 387 -17.54 -2.52 10.52
N LYS A 388 -17.00 -2.64 9.31
CA LYS A 388 -16.33 -3.87 8.84
C LYS A 388 -14.80 -3.77 8.83
N VAL A 389 -14.25 -2.58 8.55
CA VAL A 389 -12.80 -2.35 8.40
C VAL A 389 -12.37 -1.13 9.19
N LEU A 390 -11.29 -1.26 9.96
CA LEU A 390 -10.64 -0.16 10.67
C LEU A 390 -9.31 0.20 9.99
N ILE A 391 -9.16 1.47 9.59
CA ILE A 391 -7.94 1.99 8.95
C ILE A 391 -7.20 2.86 9.95
N ILE A 392 -5.97 2.48 10.27
CA ILE A 392 -5.10 3.23 11.19
C ILE A 392 -3.96 3.82 10.38
N VAL A 393 -3.83 5.14 10.44
CA VAL A 393 -2.77 5.86 9.75
C VAL A 393 -1.67 6.17 10.75
N ILE A 394 -0.45 5.74 10.42
CA ILE A 394 0.73 6.01 11.25
C ILE A 394 1.66 6.87 10.42
N ASN A 395 1.84 8.14 10.81
CA ASN A 395 2.81 8.98 10.15
C ASN A 395 4.24 8.64 10.59
N GLY A 396 4.99 7.92 9.74
CA GLY A 396 6.37 7.52 10.02
C GLY A 396 7.38 8.67 10.21
N GLN A 397 7.02 9.92 9.91
CA GLN A 397 7.89 11.10 10.03
C GLN A 397 8.13 11.55 11.48
N LYS A 398 7.23 11.23 12.41
CA LYS A 398 7.37 11.60 13.82
C LYS A 398 7.84 10.36 14.59
N GLY A 399 9.08 10.38 15.07
CA GLY A 399 9.71 9.24 15.74
C GLY A 399 8.92 8.63 16.91
N GLN A 400 8.07 9.43 17.57
CA GLN A 400 7.16 8.99 18.64
C GLN A 400 6.15 7.94 18.17
N HIS A 401 5.68 7.98 16.91
CA HIS A 401 4.65 7.03 16.44
C HIS A 401 5.15 5.61 16.21
N ARG A 402 6.48 5.42 16.08
CA ARG A 402 7.08 4.08 16.00
C ARG A 402 6.94 3.31 17.31
N GLN A 403 6.98 4.02 18.44
CA GLN A 403 6.90 3.42 19.78
C GLN A 403 5.50 2.83 20.07
N HIS A 404 4.45 3.38 19.46
CA HIS A 404 3.09 2.92 19.71
C HIS A 404 2.69 1.71 18.87
N LEU A 405 3.39 1.40 17.76
CA LEU A 405 2.99 0.34 16.83
C LEU A 405 2.87 -1.05 17.49
N PRO A 406 3.82 -1.52 18.33
CA PRO A 406 3.67 -2.79 19.05
C PRO A 406 2.38 -2.83 19.89
N PHE A 407 2.08 -1.73 20.59
CA PHE A 407 0.85 -1.61 21.39
C PHE A 407 -0.42 -1.62 20.53
N VAL A 408 -0.43 -0.96 19.36
CA VAL A 408 -1.59 -1.04 18.45
C VAL A 408 -1.76 -2.46 17.93
N ARG A 409 -0.67 -3.16 17.55
CA ARG A 409 -0.74 -4.54 17.06
C ARG A 409 -1.35 -5.50 18.08
N GLN A 410 -1.21 -5.22 19.39
CA GLN A 410 -1.88 -5.96 20.45
C GLN A 410 -3.42 -5.82 20.41
N LEU A 411 -3.93 -4.60 20.26
CA LEU A 411 -5.38 -4.34 20.25
C LEU A 411 -6.07 -4.97 19.03
N VAL A 412 -5.30 -5.13 17.96
CA VAL A 412 -5.74 -5.58 16.64
C VAL A 412 -5.98 -7.09 16.57
N ASP A 413 -5.61 -7.89 17.57
CA ASP A 413 -5.75 -9.35 17.51
C ASP A 413 -7.18 -9.89 17.35
N LYS A 414 -8.21 -9.03 17.41
CA LYS A 414 -9.64 -9.40 17.34
C LYS A 414 -10.42 -8.91 16.12
N THR A 415 -9.87 -8.09 15.23
CA THR A 415 -10.63 -7.36 14.19
C THR A 415 -9.87 -7.22 12.85
N GLU A 416 -10.52 -6.71 11.78
CA GLU A 416 -9.91 -6.51 10.45
C GLU A 416 -9.26 -5.13 10.25
N PHE A 417 -7.99 -5.06 9.82
CA PHE A 417 -7.20 -3.82 9.85
C PHE A 417 -6.35 -3.51 8.63
N ILE A 418 -6.17 -2.21 8.40
CA ILE A 418 -5.19 -1.66 7.47
C ILE A 418 -4.32 -0.64 8.21
N PHE A 419 -3.02 -0.91 8.29
CA PHE A 419 -2.01 0.03 8.74
C PHE A 419 -1.41 0.75 7.54
N HIS A 420 -1.46 2.08 7.53
CA HIS A 420 -0.83 2.88 6.49
C HIS A 420 0.46 3.51 7.00
N VAL A 421 1.61 3.09 6.46
CA VAL A 421 2.94 3.61 6.82
C VAL A 421 3.55 4.33 5.60
N PRO A 422 3.57 5.67 5.57
CA PRO A 422 4.21 6.43 4.52
C PRO A 422 5.73 6.30 4.69
N ALA A 423 6.36 5.58 3.77
CA ALA A 423 7.80 5.43 3.62
C ALA A 423 8.40 6.71 3.01
N GLN A 424 8.46 7.77 3.80
CA GLN A 424 9.33 8.89 3.49
C GLN A 424 10.63 8.74 4.26
N GLN A 425 11.70 8.53 3.50
CA GLN A 425 13.10 8.36 3.87
C GLN A 425 13.56 6.91 4.09
N LEU A 426 14.12 6.37 3.00
CA LEU A 426 15.03 5.24 2.93
C LEU A 426 14.41 3.86 3.22
N CYS A 427 14.48 3.00 2.21
CA CYS A 427 14.02 1.61 2.16
C CYS A 427 14.49 0.70 3.31
N ASN A 428 15.33 1.19 4.22
CA ASN A 428 15.95 0.41 5.28
C ASN A 428 15.65 0.96 6.69
N SER A 429 14.88 2.05 6.82
CA SER A 429 14.52 2.64 8.13
C SER A 429 13.06 2.43 8.52
N VAL A 430 12.31 1.60 7.78
CA VAL A 430 10.90 1.31 8.05
C VAL A 430 10.84 0.52 9.37
N GLY A 431 10.39 1.18 10.44
CA GLY A 431 10.33 0.63 11.80
C GLY A 431 9.31 -0.49 12.02
N SER A 432 8.88 -1.17 10.96
CA SER A 432 7.96 -2.29 11.00
C SER A 432 8.44 -3.37 10.03
N PRO A 433 8.99 -4.48 10.52
CA PRO A 433 9.42 -5.57 9.65
C PRO A 433 8.20 -6.31 9.05
N SER A 434 8.36 -6.78 7.81
CA SER A 434 7.36 -7.55 7.08
C SER A 434 7.41 -9.00 7.56
N ILE A 435 6.65 -9.32 8.62
CA ILE A 435 6.59 -10.65 9.25
C ILE A 435 5.23 -11.30 8.96
N PHE A 436 5.20 -12.24 8.02
CA PHE A 436 3.99 -12.88 7.47
C PHE A 436 3.38 -13.97 8.39
N LEU A 437 3.34 -13.73 9.70
CA LEU A 437 2.80 -14.64 10.70
C LEU A 437 1.53 -14.06 11.35
N HIS A 438 0.76 -14.91 12.02
CA HIS A 438 -0.41 -14.49 12.83
C HIS A 438 -1.48 -13.68 12.09
N GLY A 439 -1.71 -14.01 10.81
CA GLY A 439 -2.73 -13.37 9.96
C GLY A 439 -2.33 -12.00 9.40
N TRP A 440 -1.07 -11.59 9.57
CA TRP A 440 -0.52 -10.37 8.98
C TRP A 440 -0.13 -10.57 7.51
N ASP A 441 -0.57 -9.65 6.67
CA ASP A 441 -0.14 -9.52 5.26
C ASP A 441 0.44 -8.13 5.00
N PHE A 442 1.32 -8.02 4.00
CA PHE A 442 2.11 -6.82 3.75
C PHE A 442 2.11 -6.46 2.27
N TYR A 443 1.79 -5.21 1.96
CA TYR A 443 1.75 -4.71 0.59
C TYR A 443 2.47 -3.38 0.47
N PHE A 444 3.17 -3.18 -0.64
CA PHE A 444 3.60 -1.86 -1.07
C PHE A 444 2.59 -1.28 -2.06
N PHE A 445 2.18 -0.04 -1.85
CA PHE A 445 1.38 0.75 -2.78
C PHE A 445 2.15 1.99 -3.23
N ASP A 446 2.25 2.18 -4.54
CA ASP A 446 2.96 3.35 -5.09
C ASP A 446 2.18 4.64 -4.86
N THR A 447 0.85 4.60 -5.05
CA THR A 447 -0.05 5.72 -4.80
C THR A 447 -1.37 5.23 -4.22
N CYS A 448 -1.97 6.02 -3.32
CA CYS A 448 -3.29 5.74 -2.75
C CYS A 448 -4.42 6.51 -3.45
N THR A 449 -4.22 7.06 -4.65
CA THR A 449 -5.23 7.85 -5.38
C THR A 449 -6.14 6.97 -6.25
N PRO A 450 -7.39 7.36 -6.56
CA PRO A 450 -8.34 6.50 -7.25
C PRO A 450 -8.09 6.36 -8.76
N GLY A 451 -7.34 7.30 -9.36
CA GLY A 451 -7.12 7.38 -10.82
C GLY A 451 -5.81 6.76 -11.33
N SER A 452 -4.95 6.26 -10.44
CA SER A 452 -3.55 5.95 -10.74
C SER A 452 -3.35 4.56 -11.38
N ALA A 453 -4.09 3.54 -10.95
CA ALA A 453 -3.86 2.14 -11.37
C ALA A 453 -3.98 1.85 -12.87
N PHE A 454 -4.89 2.55 -13.54
CA PHE A 454 -5.36 2.18 -14.88
C PHE A 454 -4.29 2.34 -15.97
N HIS A 455 -3.56 3.46 -15.95
CA HIS A 455 -2.57 3.79 -16.98
C HIS A 455 -1.35 2.87 -16.91
N LEU A 456 -0.94 2.50 -15.70
CA LEU A 456 0.23 1.66 -15.47
C LEU A 456 -0.04 0.20 -15.83
N GLN A 457 -1.18 -0.36 -15.44
CA GLN A 457 -1.57 -1.74 -15.77
C GLN A 457 -1.65 -1.96 -17.29
N ARG A 458 -2.22 -1.02 -18.05
CA ARG A 458 -2.29 -1.09 -19.52
C ARG A 458 -0.95 -0.83 -20.21
N MET A 459 -0.16 0.14 -19.75
CA MET A 459 1.21 0.35 -20.26
C MET A 459 2.07 -0.90 -20.07
N LEU A 460 1.88 -1.61 -18.96
CA LEU A 460 2.61 -2.85 -18.68
C LEU A 460 2.04 -4.05 -19.44
N GLU A 461 0.74 -4.10 -19.75
CA GLU A 461 0.15 -5.05 -20.70
C GLU A 461 0.68 -4.87 -22.13
N ILE A 462 0.91 -3.63 -22.56
CA ILE A 462 1.55 -3.28 -23.85
C ILE A 462 3.02 -3.74 -23.86
N VAL A 463 3.71 -3.63 -22.72
CA VAL A 463 5.11 -4.08 -22.55
C VAL A 463 5.24 -5.60 -22.44
N SER A 464 4.27 -6.27 -21.80
CA SER A 464 4.31 -7.72 -21.52
C SER A 464 3.71 -8.59 -22.65
N SER A 465 3.11 -7.99 -23.67
CA SER A 465 2.59 -8.71 -24.83
C SER A 465 3.71 -9.00 -25.86
N PRO A 466 3.98 -10.26 -26.22
CA PRO A 466 4.85 -10.55 -27.36
C PRO A 466 4.23 -9.98 -28.64
N LYS A 467 5.09 -9.53 -29.55
CA LYS A 467 4.87 -8.67 -30.73
C LYS A 467 3.65 -8.94 -31.66
N ASN A 468 2.83 -9.98 -31.45
CA ASN A 468 1.90 -10.49 -32.47
C ASN A 468 0.43 -10.74 -32.06
N GLN A 469 -0.06 -10.32 -30.88
CA GLN A 469 -1.50 -10.47 -30.58
C GLN A 469 -2.07 -9.26 -29.82
N LEU A 470 -2.27 -8.15 -30.53
CA LEU A 470 -3.16 -7.08 -30.08
C LEU A 470 -4.59 -7.45 -30.53
N LYS A 471 -5.45 -7.89 -29.59
CA LYS A 471 -6.91 -7.87 -29.82
C LYS A 471 -7.38 -6.42 -29.77
N GLU A 472 -8.39 -6.09 -30.60
CA GLU A 472 -8.96 -4.74 -30.70
C GLU A 472 -9.35 -4.18 -29.31
N PRO A 473 -9.01 -2.92 -29.03
CA PRO A 473 -9.35 -2.29 -27.75
C PRO A 473 -10.87 -2.09 -27.64
N SER A 474 -11.46 -2.50 -26.52
CA SER A 474 -12.86 -2.20 -26.21
C SER A 474 -13.03 -0.69 -26.01
N LYS A 475 -14.11 -0.13 -26.56
CA LYS A 475 -14.42 1.30 -26.62
C LYS A 475 -14.55 2.04 -25.26
N ASN A 476 -14.53 1.34 -24.12
CA ASN A 476 -14.71 1.93 -22.78
C ASN A 476 -13.39 2.05 -21.97
N ILE A 477 -12.21 1.89 -22.59
CA ILE A 477 -10.94 1.51 -21.91
C ILE A 477 -9.85 2.61 -21.98
N LEU A 478 -10.21 3.88 -22.09
CA LEU A 478 -9.23 4.95 -22.01
C LEU A 478 -9.85 6.01 -21.11
N CYS A 479 -9.24 6.25 -19.94
CA CYS A 479 -9.67 7.28 -18.99
C CYS A 479 -10.19 8.50 -19.73
N ASP A 480 -11.29 9.06 -19.24
CA ASP A 480 -11.94 10.22 -19.79
C ASP A 480 -10.96 11.40 -19.77
N LEU A 481 -10.05 11.48 -20.76
CA LEU A 481 -9.10 12.57 -20.98
C LEU A 481 -9.86 13.89 -21.14
N ASN A 482 -11.17 13.80 -21.40
CA ASN A 482 -12.15 14.87 -21.29
C ASN A 482 -12.08 15.58 -19.92
N VAL A 483 -11.77 14.88 -18.83
CA VAL A 483 -11.58 15.50 -17.50
C VAL A 483 -10.38 16.44 -17.46
N LEU A 484 -9.34 16.17 -18.27
CA LEU A 484 -8.16 17.05 -18.40
C LEU A 484 -8.37 18.16 -19.42
N PHE A 485 -9.48 18.16 -20.16
CA PHE A 485 -9.69 19.11 -21.25
C PHE A 485 -9.75 20.55 -20.75
N ASP A 486 -10.36 20.77 -19.58
CA ASP A 486 -10.37 22.07 -18.91
C ASP A 486 -8.95 22.58 -18.60
N ASP A 487 -8.05 21.69 -18.17
CA ASP A 487 -6.65 22.03 -17.95
C ASP A 487 -5.94 22.35 -19.27
N CYS A 488 -6.26 21.62 -20.35
CA CYS A 488 -5.74 21.89 -21.68
C CYS A 488 -6.16 23.27 -22.20
N LEU A 489 -7.42 23.66 -21.98
CA LEU A 489 -7.89 25.01 -22.37
C LEU A 489 -7.14 26.09 -21.60
N TRP A 490 -6.94 25.86 -20.30
CA TRP A 490 -6.22 26.78 -19.45
C TRP A 490 -4.75 26.92 -19.87
N ASP A 491 -4.08 25.80 -20.14
CA ASP A 491 -2.71 25.76 -20.64
C ASP A 491 -2.58 26.51 -21.98
N PHE A 492 -3.44 26.20 -22.96
CA PHE A 492 -3.46 26.90 -24.24
C PHE A 492 -3.64 28.40 -24.06
N CYS A 493 -4.67 28.84 -23.33
CA CYS A 493 -4.95 30.25 -23.12
C CYS A 493 -3.80 30.97 -22.38
N SER A 494 -3.16 30.30 -21.42
CA SER A 494 -2.00 30.86 -20.71
C SER A 494 -0.78 31.10 -21.61
N ARG A 495 -0.61 30.26 -22.64
CA ARG A 495 0.48 30.37 -23.63
C ARG A 495 0.14 31.30 -24.79
N THR A 496 -1.12 31.73 -24.95
CA THR A 496 -1.54 32.58 -26.07
C THR A 496 -1.15 34.06 -25.90
N GLN A 497 -0.47 34.59 -26.91
CA GLN A 497 -0.23 36.02 -27.07
C GLN A 497 -0.76 36.48 -28.42
N ILE A 498 -1.62 37.52 -28.38
CA ILE A 498 -2.26 38.09 -29.56
C ILE A 498 -1.52 39.37 -29.91
N PHE A 499 -0.90 39.39 -31.09
CA PHE A 499 -0.10 40.51 -31.60
C PHE A 499 -0.85 41.21 -32.74
N HIS A 500 -1.86 42.04 -32.43
CA HIS A 500 -2.53 42.87 -33.45
C HIS A 500 -3.20 44.14 -32.86
N PRO A 501 -3.33 45.24 -33.65
CA PRO A 501 -4.16 46.41 -33.32
C PRO A 501 -5.66 46.07 -33.20
N GLN A 502 -6.39 46.91 -32.45
CA GLN A 502 -7.80 46.78 -32.05
C GLN A 502 -8.70 46.25 -33.17
N LEU A 503 -9.22 45.03 -33.00
CA LEU A 503 -10.24 44.44 -33.88
C LEU A 503 -11.60 45.08 -33.56
N SER A 504 -12.38 45.47 -34.58
CA SER A 504 -13.74 45.97 -34.38
C SER A 504 -14.73 44.82 -34.15
N GLN A 505 -15.71 45.03 -33.27
CA GLN A 505 -16.72 44.04 -32.91
C GLN A 505 -17.59 43.60 -34.10
N GLU A 506 -17.77 44.49 -35.08
CA GLU A 506 -18.57 44.26 -36.29
C GLU A 506 -18.06 43.12 -37.19
N ILE A 507 -16.83 42.63 -36.96
CA ILE A 507 -16.19 41.59 -37.78
C ILE A 507 -16.58 40.17 -37.31
N PHE A 508 -17.08 40.03 -36.10
CA PHE A 508 -17.42 38.73 -35.50
C PHE A 508 -18.93 38.58 -35.36
N SER A 509 -19.47 37.42 -35.74
CA SER A 509 -20.85 37.06 -35.46
C SER A 509 -21.00 36.33 -34.12
N ASP A 510 -19.94 35.70 -33.60
CA ASP A 510 -19.90 35.16 -32.24
C ASP A 510 -19.17 36.10 -31.28
N GLU A 511 -19.89 36.59 -30.27
CA GLU A 511 -19.35 37.44 -29.20
C GLU A 511 -18.21 36.76 -28.43
N ASN A 512 -18.24 35.42 -28.29
CA ASN A 512 -17.17 34.67 -27.63
C ASN A 512 -15.89 34.65 -28.47
N ALA A 513 -16.00 34.59 -29.80
CA ALA A 513 -14.83 34.63 -30.67
C ALA A 513 -14.18 36.03 -30.64
N TYR A 514 -14.99 37.09 -30.67
CA TYR A 514 -14.51 38.47 -30.53
C TYR A 514 -13.76 38.69 -29.21
N GLU A 515 -14.40 38.33 -28.09
CA GLU A 515 -13.82 38.50 -26.75
C GLU A 515 -12.54 37.67 -26.59
N PHE A 516 -12.43 36.49 -27.20
CA PHE A 516 -11.20 35.69 -27.16
C PHE A 516 -10.01 36.41 -27.81
N TYR A 517 -10.19 36.98 -29.01
CA TYR A 517 -9.12 37.62 -29.77
C TYR A 517 -8.76 39.04 -29.29
N ARG A 518 -9.46 39.59 -28.29
CA ARG A 518 -9.14 40.90 -27.74
C ARG A 518 -7.87 40.84 -26.87
N LYS A 519 -6.97 41.81 -27.11
CA LYS A 519 -5.65 41.88 -26.46
C LYS A 519 -5.74 42.02 -24.93
N GLU A 520 -6.76 42.73 -24.44
CA GLU A 520 -7.00 43.03 -23.02
C GLU A 520 -7.74 41.91 -22.27
N THR A 521 -8.17 40.85 -22.96
CA THR A 521 -8.94 39.78 -22.34
C THR A 521 -8.08 38.96 -21.39
N SER A 522 -8.58 38.75 -20.17
CA SER A 522 -7.91 37.91 -19.18
C SER A 522 -7.89 36.44 -19.61
N ILE A 523 -6.93 35.67 -19.06
CA ILE A 523 -6.84 34.22 -19.30
C ILE A 523 -8.15 33.52 -18.92
N THR A 524 -8.73 33.88 -17.78
CA THR A 524 -10.00 33.29 -17.30
C THR A 524 -11.15 33.51 -18.30
N LYS A 525 -11.26 34.72 -18.85
CA LYS A 525 -12.31 35.07 -19.82
C LYS A 525 -12.07 34.41 -21.18
N ARG A 526 -10.80 34.27 -21.62
CA ARG A 526 -10.46 33.48 -22.82
C ARG A 526 -10.83 32.00 -22.68
N VAL A 527 -10.58 31.40 -21.52
CA VAL A 527 -10.97 30.01 -21.24
C VAL A 527 -12.49 29.86 -21.30
N GLU A 528 -13.25 30.78 -20.71
CA GLU A 528 -14.71 30.77 -20.75
C GLU A 528 -15.27 30.90 -22.18
N CYS A 529 -14.74 31.84 -22.98
CA CYS A 529 -15.11 31.97 -24.39
C CYS A 529 -14.85 30.69 -25.18
N LEU A 530 -13.68 30.08 -24.99
CA LEU A 530 -13.31 28.85 -25.69
C LEU A 530 -14.15 27.65 -25.22
N LYS A 531 -14.47 27.56 -23.91
CA LYS A 531 -15.42 26.58 -23.37
C LYS A 531 -16.79 26.72 -24.02
N ASN A 532 -17.32 27.93 -24.14
CA ASN A 532 -18.64 28.17 -24.73
C ASN A 532 -18.69 27.76 -26.22
N ILE A 533 -17.61 28.02 -26.97
CA ILE A 533 -17.49 27.62 -28.38
C ILE A 533 -17.38 26.08 -28.50
N LEU A 534 -16.58 25.44 -27.64
CA LEU A 534 -16.35 23.98 -27.70
C LEU A 534 -17.50 23.15 -27.10
N GLN A 535 -18.27 23.69 -26.14
CA GLN A 535 -19.48 23.04 -25.61
C GLN A 535 -20.55 22.85 -26.69
N ARG A 536 -20.59 23.74 -27.71
CA ARG A 536 -21.46 23.60 -28.88
C ARG A 536 -20.97 22.51 -29.86
N LEU A 537 -19.79 21.93 -29.59
CA LEU A 537 -19.06 20.99 -30.45
C LEU A 537 -18.53 19.78 -29.64
N THR A 538 -19.38 19.14 -28.83
CA THR A 538 -18.98 17.99 -27.97
C THR A 538 -18.27 16.86 -28.73
N GLN A 539 -18.62 16.65 -30.00
CA GLN A 539 -17.99 15.67 -30.88
C GLN A 539 -16.50 15.95 -31.16
N ILE A 540 -16.04 17.22 -31.09
CA ILE A 540 -14.63 17.58 -31.29
C ILE A 540 -13.77 17.06 -30.15
N GLN A 541 -14.26 17.15 -28.91
CA GLN A 541 -13.52 16.67 -27.75
C GLN A 541 -13.27 15.17 -27.85
N GLU A 542 -14.34 14.39 -28.12
CA GLU A 542 -14.25 12.95 -28.35
C GLU A 542 -13.33 12.61 -29.53
N TYR A 543 -13.40 13.37 -30.63
CA TYR A 543 -12.58 13.14 -31.81
C TYR A 543 -11.09 13.45 -31.57
N ILE A 544 -10.74 14.55 -30.90
CA ILE A 544 -9.35 14.88 -30.52
C ILE A 544 -8.76 13.79 -29.63
N VAL A 545 -9.53 13.30 -28.66
CA VAL A 545 -9.14 12.19 -27.80
C VAL A 545 -8.91 10.92 -28.62
N ASN A 546 -9.83 10.56 -29.53
CA ASN A 546 -9.67 9.41 -30.41
C ASN A 546 -8.44 9.50 -31.33
N ILE A 547 -8.14 10.67 -31.90
CA ILE A 547 -6.92 10.86 -32.71
C ILE A 547 -5.67 10.68 -31.85
N TYR A 548 -5.63 11.28 -30.66
CA TYR A 548 -4.50 11.10 -29.76
C TYR A 548 -4.26 9.62 -29.46
N HIS A 549 -5.34 8.85 -29.27
CA HIS A 549 -5.26 7.41 -29.11
C HIS A 549 -4.75 6.69 -30.36
N GLU A 550 -5.25 7.00 -31.55
CA GLU A 550 -4.74 6.42 -32.81
C GLU A 550 -3.23 6.71 -32.99
N GLN A 551 -2.76 7.90 -32.62
CA GLN A 551 -1.35 8.25 -32.72
C GLN A 551 -0.45 7.45 -31.78
N LEU A 552 -0.90 7.22 -30.55
CA LEU A 552 -0.18 6.37 -29.60
C LEU A 552 -0.06 4.93 -30.12
N SER A 553 -1.08 4.43 -30.83
CA SER A 553 -1.09 3.08 -31.39
C SER A 553 -0.33 2.94 -32.73
N ARG A 554 -0.33 3.98 -33.59
CA ARG A 554 0.26 3.92 -34.96
C ARG A 554 1.78 4.05 -35.03
N LYS A 555 2.46 4.57 -34.00
CA LYS A 555 3.94 4.73 -34.02
C LYS A 555 4.63 3.36 -34.09
N LYS A 556 5.36 3.07 -35.19
CA LYS A 556 6.31 1.94 -35.24
C LYS A 556 7.29 2.06 -34.05
N ASN A 557 7.50 0.97 -33.32
CA ASN A 557 8.30 0.91 -32.08
C ASN A 557 7.73 1.67 -30.85
N SER A 558 6.43 2.06 -30.86
CA SER A 558 5.78 2.74 -29.72
C SER A 558 5.92 1.99 -28.39
N SER A 559 5.79 0.65 -28.41
CA SER A 559 5.92 -0.18 -27.22
C SER A 559 7.34 -0.18 -26.64
N GLN A 560 8.36 -0.25 -27.50
CA GLN A 560 9.77 -0.21 -27.06
C GLN A 560 10.15 1.16 -26.51
N ASN A 561 9.70 2.23 -27.18
CA ASN A 561 9.96 3.60 -26.71
C ASN A 561 9.22 3.88 -25.39
N SER A 562 8.00 3.39 -25.24
CA SER A 562 7.24 3.48 -23.99
C SER A 562 7.92 2.70 -22.87
N TYR A 563 8.40 1.50 -23.15
CA TYR A 563 9.17 0.71 -22.19
C TYR A 563 10.45 1.43 -21.76
N ASN A 564 11.25 1.92 -22.71
CA ASN A 564 12.50 2.63 -22.43
C ASN A 564 12.23 3.88 -21.57
N LYS A 565 11.14 4.61 -21.84
CA LYS A 565 10.71 5.76 -21.01
C LYS A 565 10.32 5.32 -19.60
N ILE A 566 9.48 4.29 -19.44
CA ILE A 566 9.08 3.75 -18.13
C ILE A 566 10.32 3.27 -17.34
N TYR A 567 11.24 2.58 -18.01
CA TYR A 567 12.48 2.11 -17.42
C TYR A 567 13.37 3.28 -16.94
N GLN A 568 13.48 4.33 -17.76
CA GLN A 568 14.26 5.52 -17.39
C GLN A 568 13.62 6.28 -16.22
N ILE A 569 12.29 6.43 -16.20
CA ILE A 569 11.56 7.01 -15.06
C ILE A 569 11.79 6.19 -13.80
N SER A 570 11.69 4.85 -13.91
CA SER A 570 11.94 3.92 -12.82
C SER A 570 13.35 4.08 -12.25
N LYS A 571 14.35 4.17 -13.12
CA LYS A 571 15.74 4.43 -12.76
C LYS A 571 15.92 5.78 -12.06
N ASP A 572 15.29 6.85 -12.56
CA ASP A 572 15.36 8.17 -11.96
C ASP A 572 14.76 8.18 -10.53
N ILE A 573 13.65 7.48 -10.31
CA ILE A 573 13.02 7.33 -8.99
C ILE A 573 13.97 6.60 -8.03
N LEU A 574 14.52 5.44 -8.45
CA LEU A 574 15.44 4.66 -7.62
C LEU A 574 16.74 5.41 -7.30
N CYS A 575 17.21 6.26 -8.20
CA CYS A 575 18.38 7.11 -7.97
C CYS A 575 18.06 8.38 -7.16
N GLY A 576 16.82 8.58 -6.69
CA GLY A 576 16.41 9.76 -5.93
C GLY A 576 16.38 11.06 -6.74
N LYS A 577 16.37 10.98 -8.09
CA LYS A 577 16.24 12.15 -8.98
C LYS A 577 14.79 12.63 -9.08
N ARG A 578 13.83 11.78 -8.75
CA ARG A 578 12.39 12.06 -8.72
C ARG A 578 11.80 11.65 -7.39
N PHE A 579 10.97 12.52 -6.81
CA PHE A 579 10.31 12.29 -5.54
C PHE A 579 8.86 11.79 -5.67
N LEU A 580 8.28 11.91 -6.88
CA LEU A 580 6.95 11.38 -7.18
C LEU A 580 7.00 9.85 -7.36
N GLY A 581 5.88 9.19 -7.07
CA GLY A 581 5.68 7.77 -7.38
C GLY A 581 5.81 7.48 -8.88
N LEU A 582 5.94 6.20 -9.23
CA LEU A 582 6.01 5.78 -10.63
C LEU A 582 4.73 6.17 -11.37
N VAL A 583 3.58 5.92 -10.75
CA VAL A 583 2.30 6.25 -11.34
C VAL A 583 2.11 7.75 -11.50
N ASP A 584 2.36 8.54 -10.46
CA ASP A 584 2.25 10.00 -10.51
C ASP A 584 3.19 10.57 -11.59
N SER A 585 4.41 10.02 -11.70
CA SER A 585 5.37 10.42 -12.73
C SER A 585 4.89 10.12 -14.14
N LEU A 586 4.26 8.96 -14.36
CA LEU A 586 3.69 8.58 -15.65
C LEU A 586 2.44 9.37 -15.99
N GLN A 587 1.56 9.61 -15.01
CA GLN A 587 0.37 10.42 -15.18
C GLN A 587 0.74 11.86 -15.53
N LEU A 588 1.72 12.46 -14.84
CA LEU A 588 2.23 13.79 -15.16
C LEU A 588 2.78 13.84 -16.60
N HIS A 589 3.51 12.81 -17.02
CA HIS A 589 4.04 12.72 -18.38
C HIS A 589 2.92 12.65 -19.43
N ILE A 590 1.94 11.77 -19.25
CA ILE A 590 0.79 11.62 -20.15
C ILE A 590 -0.01 12.91 -20.19
N ARG A 591 -0.31 13.51 -19.02
CA ARG A 591 -1.02 14.78 -18.91
C ARG A 591 -0.29 15.88 -19.66
N THR A 592 1.03 16.00 -19.50
CA THR A 592 1.83 17.02 -20.21
C THR A 592 1.83 16.79 -21.72
N SER A 593 2.00 15.54 -22.17
CA SER A 593 1.97 15.17 -23.59
C SER A 593 0.61 15.47 -24.22
N PHE A 594 -0.48 15.05 -23.57
CA PHE A 594 -1.84 15.30 -24.03
C PHE A 594 -2.17 16.80 -24.03
N THR A 595 -1.81 17.53 -22.97
CA THR A 595 -2.00 18.98 -22.87
C THR A 595 -1.30 19.69 -24.02
N ASN A 596 -0.03 19.36 -24.30
CA ASN A 596 0.70 19.94 -25.44
C ASN A 596 0.07 19.57 -26.79
N PHE A 597 -0.41 18.32 -26.95
CA PHE A 597 -1.09 17.88 -28.16
C PHE A 597 -2.37 18.69 -28.42
N VAL A 598 -3.25 18.79 -27.42
CA VAL A 598 -4.49 19.57 -27.50
C VAL A 598 -4.19 21.06 -27.71
N SER A 599 -3.27 21.64 -26.94
CA SER A 599 -2.87 23.05 -27.07
C SER A 599 -2.35 23.37 -28.47
N ASN A 600 -1.61 22.45 -29.10
CA ASN A 600 -1.17 22.63 -30.48
C ASN A 600 -2.34 22.50 -31.47
N ILE A 601 -3.25 21.54 -31.31
CA ILE A 601 -4.45 21.46 -32.17
C ILE A 601 -5.26 22.76 -32.07
N LEU A 602 -5.52 23.24 -30.84
CA LEU A 602 -6.23 24.50 -30.61
C LEU A 602 -5.52 25.70 -31.23
N LYS A 603 -4.18 25.73 -31.20
CA LYS A 603 -3.39 26.75 -31.91
C LYS A 603 -3.65 26.73 -33.42
N TYR A 604 -3.62 25.55 -34.06
CA TYR A 604 -3.88 25.43 -35.49
C TYR A 604 -5.33 25.80 -35.84
N LEU A 605 -6.28 25.35 -35.02
CA LEU A 605 -7.68 25.73 -35.16
C LEU A 605 -7.88 27.25 -35.04
N ALA A 606 -7.25 27.89 -34.06
CA ALA A 606 -7.35 29.33 -33.83
C ALA A 606 -6.58 30.17 -34.87
N ASN A 607 -5.46 29.67 -35.42
CA ASN A 607 -4.65 30.40 -36.40
C ASN A 607 -5.12 30.20 -37.84
N ASP A 608 -5.36 28.96 -38.27
CA ASP A 608 -5.56 28.65 -39.69
C ASP A 608 -7.04 28.65 -40.10
N TYR A 609 -7.94 28.35 -39.16
CA TYR A 609 -9.38 28.27 -39.42
C TYR A 609 -10.18 29.42 -38.77
N GLY A 610 -9.68 29.96 -37.66
CA GLY A 610 -10.33 31.00 -36.87
C GLY A 610 -11.49 30.45 -36.02
N LEU A 611 -11.60 30.94 -34.78
CA LEU A 611 -12.66 30.49 -33.86
C LEU A 611 -14.08 30.87 -34.32
N GLU A 612 -14.20 31.91 -35.14
CA GLU A 612 -15.45 32.36 -35.77
C GLU A 612 -16.00 31.30 -36.75
N THR A 613 -15.14 30.69 -37.56
CA THR A 613 -15.51 29.63 -38.51
C THR A 613 -15.97 28.37 -37.76
N LEU A 614 -15.32 28.05 -36.65
CA LEU A 614 -15.71 26.93 -35.78
C LEU A 614 -17.08 27.16 -35.13
N SER A 615 -17.37 28.38 -34.69
CA SER A 615 -18.70 28.71 -34.17
C SER A 615 -19.79 28.54 -35.25
N LYS A 616 -19.53 28.98 -36.48
CA LYS A 616 -20.46 28.79 -37.62
C LYS A 616 -20.64 27.33 -38.03
N LEU A 617 -19.62 26.50 -37.90
CA LEU A 617 -19.72 25.07 -38.19
C LEU A 617 -20.52 24.30 -37.12
N SER A 618 -20.69 24.84 -35.92
CA SER A 618 -21.52 24.21 -34.88
C SER A 618 -23.01 24.14 -35.23
N THR A 619 -23.47 24.96 -36.19
CA THR A 619 -24.87 24.93 -36.65
C THR A 619 -25.14 23.85 -37.69
N ASP A 620 -24.10 23.34 -38.39
CA ASP A 620 -24.20 22.31 -39.42
C ASP A 620 -23.50 21.02 -38.95
N GLN A 621 -24.23 20.14 -38.26
CA GLN A 621 -23.71 18.96 -37.55
C GLN A 621 -23.00 17.87 -38.40
N THR A 622 -22.85 18.04 -39.72
CA THR A 622 -22.45 16.96 -40.64
C THR A 622 -21.00 16.98 -41.13
N ASN A 623 -20.20 18.03 -40.85
CA ASN A 623 -18.89 18.21 -41.52
C ASN A 623 -17.64 18.34 -40.62
N VAL A 624 -17.78 18.21 -39.29
CA VAL A 624 -16.67 18.45 -38.35
C VAL A 624 -15.55 17.41 -38.45
N GLY A 625 -15.88 16.14 -38.71
CA GLY A 625 -14.89 15.07 -38.89
C GLY A 625 -13.98 15.27 -40.10
N SER A 626 -14.50 15.86 -41.18
CA SER A 626 -13.78 16.14 -42.42
C SER A 626 -12.71 17.22 -42.25
N ILE A 627 -12.97 18.23 -41.42
CA ILE A 627 -12.05 19.33 -41.10
C ILE A 627 -10.87 18.82 -40.28
N LEU A 628 -11.16 17.97 -39.30
CA LEU A 628 -10.13 17.40 -38.45
C LEU A 628 -9.28 16.39 -39.24
N HIS A 629 -9.82 15.60 -40.18
CA HIS A 629 -9.01 14.71 -41.03
C HIS A 629 -7.95 15.42 -41.91
N LEU A 630 -8.06 16.73 -42.11
CA LEU A 630 -7.12 17.54 -42.91
C LEU A 630 -5.97 18.12 -42.11
N ILE A 631 -6.06 18.11 -40.79
CA ILE A 631 -4.94 18.45 -39.94
C ILE A 631 -3.93 17.32 -40.10
N ASP A 632 -2.75 17.62 -40.66
CA ASP A 632 -1.66 16.66 -40.75
C ASP A 632 -1.12 16.38 -39.34
N TYR A 633 -1.77 15.44 -38.66
CA TYR A 633 -1.46 15.07 -37.29
C TYR A 633 -0.02 14.57 -37.12
N THR A 634 0.65 14.15 -38.21
CA THR A 634 2.05 13.69 -38.17
C THR A 634 3.01 14.82 -37.81
N ARG A 635 2.67 16.09 -38.10
CA ARG A 635 3.46 17.27 -37.72
C ARG A 635 3.44 17.59 -36.22
N PHE A 636 2.49 17.02 -35.50
CA PHE A 636 2.35 17.17 -34.04
C PHE A 636 3.06 16.04 -33.29
N SER A 637 3.63 15.08 -34.03
CA SER A 637 4.45 14.04 -33.45
C SER A 637 5.73 14.70 -32.93
N LEU A 638 5.89 14.68 -31.60
CA LEU A 638 7.15 15.04 -30.95
C LEU A 638 8.26 14.16 -31.55
N ASP A 639 9.20 14.79 -32.26
CA ASP A 639 10.52 14.22 -32.52
C ASP A 639 11.21 14.06 -31.15
N ASP A 640 11.29 12.83 -30.66
CA ASP A 640 11.80 12.46 -29.33
C ASP A 640 13.35 12.43 -29.26
N ASP A 641 14.07 12.90 -30.28
CA ASP A 641 15.55 12.79 -30.33
C ASP A 641 16.30 13.84 -29.51
N SER A 642 15.63 14.84 -28.93
CA SER A 642 16.26 15.73 -27.96
C SER A 642 16.26 15.12 -26.56
N ASN A 643 17.29 14.32 -26.28
CA ASN A 643 17.84 14.20 -24.93
C ASN A 643 18.03 15.61 -24.36
N ASP A 644 17.24 16.04 -23.39
CA ASP A 644 17.71 16.77 -22.21
C ASP A 644 16.56 17.39 -21.41
N ARG A 645 16.54 17.05 -20.12
CA ARG A 645 15.90 17.77 -19.00
C ARG A 645 14.38 17.92 -19.07
N PHE A 646 13.76 17.85 -17.89
CA PHE A 646 12.35 18.16 -17.69
C PHE A 646 11.96 19.43 -18.47
N PRO A 647 11.01 19.37 -19.43
CA PRO A 647 10.45 20.59 -19.95
C PRO A 647 9.63 21.17 -18.81
N SER A 648 10.13 22.27 -18.23
CA SER A 648 9.30 23.21 -17.50
C SER A 648 8.09 23.59 -18.38
N PRO A 649 6.97 24.06 -17.79
CA PRO A 649 5.80 24.54 -18.53
C PRO A 649 6.06 25.79 -19.41
N THR A 650 7.31 26.06 -19.77
CA THR A 650 7.80 27.22 -20.50
C THR A 650 8.42 26.83 -21.84
N GLN A 651 7.70 26.10 -22.69
CA GLN A 651 8.09 25.98 -24.09
C GLN A 651 6.96 26.48 -25.02
N GLY A 652 7.24 27.64 -25.63
CA GLY A 652 6.52 28.24 -26.74
C GLY A 652 5.37 29.16 -26.31
N ILE A 653 5.62 30.48 -26.33
CA ILE A 653 4.53 31.45 -26.46
C ILE A 653 3.83 31.16 -27.80
N PHE A 654 2.53 30.91 -27.77
CA PHE A 654 1.71 30.82 -28.98
C PHE A 654 1.42 32.23 -29.47
N GLN A 655 2.19 32.67 -30.46
CA GLN A 655 1.84 33.85 -31.22
C GLN A 655 0.66 33.50 -32.14
N LEU A 656 -0.50 34.09 -31.84
CA LEU A 656 -1.63 34.03 -32.74
C LEU A 656 -1.49 35.16 -33.74
N VAL A 657 -1.18 34.81 -34.99
CA VAL A 657 -1.03 35.76 -36.10
C VAL A 657 -2.33 35.74 -36.87
N THR A 658 -3.12 36.81 -36.74
CA THR A 658 -4.48 36.94 -37.30
C THR A 658 -4.51 37.12 -38.83
N HIS A 659 -3.46 36.75 -39.56
CA HIS A 659 -3.47 36.85 -41.03
C HIS A 659 -4.53 35.93 -41.68
N ASN A 660 -4.98 34.89 -40.97
CA ASN A 660 -5.99 33.94 -41.43
C ASN A 660 -7.26 33.88 -40.53
N ALA A 661 -7.34 34.70 -39.47
CA ALA A 661 -8.55 34.77 -38.62
C ALA A 661 -9.77 35.32 -39.39
N PHE A 662 -9.50 35.95 -40.53
CA PHE A 662 -10.44 36.48 -41.47
C PHE A 662 -9.96 36.04 -42.84
N ILE A 663 -10.81 35.37 -43.62
CA ILE A 663 -10.89 35.37 -45.08
C ILE A 663 -11.54 34.02 -45.48
N LEU A 664 -12.81 34.11 -45.88
CA LEU A 664 -13.61 33.08 -46.55
C LEU A 664 -13.01 32.57 -47.89
N GLN A 665 -11.77 32.93 -48.22
CA GLN A 665 -11.13 32.73 -49.52
C GLN A 665 -9.60 32.61 -49.42
N THR A 666 -9.06 31.82 -48.49
CA THR A 666 -7.65 31.42 -48.61
C THR A 666 -7.51 30.42 -49.77
N PRO A 667 -6.33 30.31 -50.41
CA PRO A 667 -6.05 29.22 -51.34
C PRO A 667 -6.30 27.84 -50.72
N LEU A 668 -6.15 27.72 -49.39
CA LEU A 668 -6.47 26.51 -48.62
C LEU A 668 -7.98 26.28 -48.47
N TYR A 669 -8.79 27.31 -48.24
CA TYR A 669 -10.26 27.20 -48.28
C TYR A 669 -10.76 26.84 -49.69
N GLN A 670 -10.15 27.39 -50.75
CA GLN A 670 -10.46 27.03 -52.13
C GLN A 670 -10.02 25.60 -52.47
N LEU A 671 -8.85 25.16 -52.00
CA LEU A 671 -8.40 23.77 -52.11
C LEU A 671 -9.29 22.82 -51.29
N PHE A 672 -9.79 23.25 -50.14
CA PHE A 672 -10.71 22.52 -49.28
C PHE A 672 -12.09 22.39 -49.93
N HIS A 673 -12.63 23.49 -50.45
CA HIS A 673 -13.88 23.49 -51.22
C HIS A 673 -13.74 22.68 -52.52
N GLN A 674 -12.58 22.73 -53.20
CA GLN A 674 -12.32 21.89 -54.37
C GLN A 674 -12.20 20.41 -54.02
N ARG A 675 -11.54 20.05 -52.92
CA ARG A 675 -11.40 18.66 -52.46
C ARG A 675 -12.70 18.08 -51.92
N ILE A 676 -13.49 18.86 -51.20
CA ILE A 676 -14.84 18.46 -50.78
C ILE A 676 -15.74 18.30 -52.00
N LYS A 677 -15.68 19.22 -52.96
CA LYS A 677 -16.46 19.14 -54.19
C LYS A 677 -16.07 17.91 -55.03
N THR A 678 -14.77 17.65 -55.22
CA THR A 678 -14.32 16.43 -55.92
C THR A 678 -14.71 15.15 -55.18
N HIS A 679 -14.60 15.11 -53.87
CA HIS A 679 -15.01 13.93 -53.10
C HIS A 679 -16.53 13.74 -53.03
N ALA A 680 -17.32 14.82 -53.14
CA ALA A 680 -18.78 14.77 -53.25
C ALA A 680 -19.26 14.44 -54.67
N ASP A 681 -18.48 14.78 -55.69
CA ASP A 681 -18.73 14.39 -57.09
C ASP A 681 -18.29 12.93 -57.37
N ASP A 682 -17.40 12.36 -56.54
CA ASP A 682 -16.92 10.96 -56.60
C ASP A 682 -17.82 9.96 -55.81
N ILE A 683 -18.79 10.44 -55.01
CA ILE A 683 -19.84 9.63 -54.35
C ILE A 683 -21.11 9.68 -55.21
#